data_AF-A0A8E6B920-F1
#
_entry.id   AF-A0A8E6B920-F1
#
_cell.length_a   1.000
_cell.length_b   1.000
_cell.length_c   1.000
_cell.angle_alpha   90.00
_cell.angle_beta   90.00
_cell.angle_gamma   90.00
#
_symmetry.space_group_name_H-M   'P 1'
#
loop_
_entity.id
_entity.type
_entity.pdbx_description
1 polymer ?
#
loop_
_entity_poly.entity_id
_entity_poly.type
_entity_poly.pdbx_seq_one_letter_code
_entity_poly.pdbx_strand_id
1 'polypeptide(L)'
;MSKIVVFLIVFFGSVHGGFGAELLPEKVTFSEHIAPLVFENCTSCHRPGQVAPFSLLNYSDTRKHGKTMLRVVKDHYMPPWQPDRGEYAFRNERRLSEDKIALFEKWVETGMAEGDPKKVPELPKFAVGWQLGKPDLIVKMSRPFQVPSEGPDIYQNFVIPLPIQEDKWVTAVEFRASAPEVVHHILYFLDNSGRARAKEKTTGQPGFQGMGFRPTGSLGGWAVGATPIRLPEGIAYPLKKGSDLVLQTHFHLAGKAVNEELTVGLFFANKPPERTLVNLALPPAFGIFSKVQIPPGQTLKVTDSYKLPVDVDVFGAGSHAHYLGKTMKTTAKLPDGEVKTLFSIHDWDFNWQGQYIYKDFIRLPKGTEIRGEVTWDNTAENPRNPSSPPIAVEWGEGSKDEMGQVNLLMVPAEEANKDTLRNGVRNHVLQTGLRSRFRGDVIHWEKLGIDPPAFWKDASPGPGQKKNSDPKSQAFFDLDGKEHKPLQVDKGKANVLIFTTTDCPIANSYIPEINKMAQEFDNSSIKFFAIQVDPELSVEDAKKHQKAYELKIPVIRDTEHRLVKATTVTHTPEVAVVIPDGTIVYKGRIDDRYPSIGKKRSAPNQRDLYAVLSSIAKGDKPTATTTPAVGCFIPELPGNK
;
A
#
# COMPACT_ATOMS: atom_id res chain seq x y z
N MET A 1 1.78 1.87 77.83
CA MET A 1 0.96 1.16 76.81
C MET A 1 1.53 1.52 75.44
N SER A 2 2.46 0.72 74.93
CA SER A 2 3.00 0.86 73.57
C SER A 2 3.11 -0.53 72.98
N LYS A 3 2.29 -0.84 71.99
CA LYS A 3 2.31 -2.13 71.28
C LYS A 3 3.21 -1.99 70.05
N ILE A 4 4.28 -2.78 70.06
CA ILE A 4 5.18 -3.04 68.94
C ILE A 4 4.42 -3.86 67.90
N VAL A 5 4.42 -3.37 66.66
CA VAL A 5 3.88 -4.06 65.48
C VAL A 5 4.96 -5.00 64.94
N VAL A 6 4.68 -6.30 64.93
CA VAL A 6 5.52 -7.32 64.28
C VAL A 6 4.93 -7.61 62.90
N PHE A 7 5.75 -7.44 61.88
CA PHE A 7 5.46 -7.80 60.49
C PHE A 7 5.38 -9.32 60.33
N LEU A 8 4.30 -9.81 59.71
CA LEU A 8 4.16 -11.19 59.24
C LEU A 8 4.01 -11.15 57.72
N ILE A 9 5.06 -11.54 57.02
CA ILE A 9 5.10 -11.71 55.57
C ILE A 9 4.36 -13.01 55.24
N VAL A 10 3.22 -12.91 54.56
CA VAL A 10 2.51 -14.06 53.98
C VAL A 10 2.82 -14.10 52.49
N PHE A 11 3.56 -15.12 52.07
CA PHE A 11 3.72 -15.48 50.66
C PHE A 11 2.38 -15.99 50.11
N PHE A 12 1.74 -15.22 49.22
CA PHE A 12 0.71 -15.77 48.34
C PHE A 12 1.41 -16.43 47.14
N GLY A 13 1.43 -17.77 47.15
CA GLY A 13 1.81 -18.55 45.98
C GLY A 13 0.87 -18.26 44.82
N SER A 14 1.44 -17.84 43.70
CA SER A 14 0.78 -17.63 42.42
C SER A 14 0.35 -18.97 41.82
N VAL A 15 -0.93 -19.32 41.98
CA VAL A 15 -1.57 -20.39 41.21
C VAL A 15 -1.58 -19.94 39.75
N HIS A 16 -0.64 -20.49 38.97
CA HIS A 16 -0.70 -20.42 37.51
C HIS A 16 -1.85 -21.32 37.07
N GLY A 17 -3.03 -20.72 36.86
CA GLY A 17 -4.15 -21.38 36.20
C GLY A 17 -3.76 -21.69 34.75
N GLY A 18 -3.38 -22.93 34.49
CA GLY A 18 -3.37 -23.47 33.13
C GLY A 18 -4.79 -23.44 32.59
N PHE A 19 -4.97 -22.85 31.41
CA PHE A 19 -6.20 -22.97 30.62
C PHE A 19 -6.43 -24.46 30.33
N GLY A 20 -7.33 -25.10 31.08
CA GLY A 20 -7.84 -26.41 30.73
C GLY A 20 -8.74 -26.28 29.51
N ALA A 21 -8.50 -27.07 28.47
CA ALA A 21 -9.47 -27.28 27.41
C ALA A 21 -10.76 -27.80 28.04
N GLU A 22 -11.84 -27.04 27.93
CA GLU A 22 -13.15 -27.47 28.40
C GLU A 22 -13.57 -28.67 27.55
N LEU A 23 -13.75 -29.84 28.20
CA LEU A 23 -14.09 -31.07 27.51
C LEU A 23 -15.42 -30.88 26.75
N LEU A 24 -15.42 -31.19 25.45
CA LEU A 24 -16.63 -31.12 24.63
C LEU A 24 -17.74 -31.97 25.25
N PRO A 25 -19.01 -31.49 25.22
CA PRO A 25 -20.13 -32.22 25.78
C PRO A 25 -20.32 -33.58 25.10
N GLU A 26 -20.69 -34.60 25.89
CA GLU A 26 -20.84 -35.98 25.42
C GLU A 26 -21.91 -36.11 24.31
N LYS A 27 -22.96 -35.27 24.39
CA LYS A 27 -24.00 -35.15 23.37
C LYS A 27 -24.05 -33.73 22.83
N VAL A 28 -23.74 -33.56 21.55
CA VAL A 28 -23.91 -32.29 20.83
C VAL A 28 -25.22 -32.30 20.07
N THR A 29 -26.00 -31.24 20.23
CA THR A 29 -27.34 -31.08 19.64
C THR A 29 -27.46 -29.73 18.94
N PHE A 30 -28.39 -29.62 17.99
CA PHE A 30 -28.67 -28.35 17.37
C PHE A 30 -29.13 -27.31 18.39
N SER A 31 -30.14 -27.64 19.18
CA SER A 31 -30.83 -26.70 20.06
C SER A 31 -29.90 -26.03 21.08
N GLU A 32 -29.00 -26.79 21.70
CA GLU A 32 -28.15 -26.29 22.79
C GLU A 32 -26.79 -25.79 22.31
N HIS A 33 -26.25 -26.35 21.21
CA HIS A 33 -24.84 -26.15 20.84
C HIS A 33 -24.65 -25.51 19.47
N ILE A 34 -25.37 -25.96 18.43
CA ILE A 34 -25.15 -25.47 17.07
C ILE A 34 -25.99 -24.23 16.75
N ALA A 35 -27.24 -24.18 17.20
CA ALA A 35 -28.14 -23.06 16.97
C ALA A 35 -27.56 -21.73 17.48
N PRO A 36 -26.97 -21.63 18.69
CA PRO A 36 -26.31 -20.40 19.12
C PRO A 36 -25.21 -19.94 18.14
N LEU A 37 -24.38 -20.88 17.67
CA LEU A 37 -23.27 -20.59 16.76
C LEU A 37 -23.77 -20.14 15.39
N VAL A 38 -24.76 -20.83 14.84
CA VAL A 38 -25.37 -20.54 13.53
C VAL A 38 -26.11 -19.20 13.57
N PHE A 39 -26.87 -18.95 14.62
CA PHE A 39 -27.65 -17.73 14.76
C PHE A 39 -26.75 -16.50 14.89
N GLU A 40 -25.71 -16.59 15.72
CA GLU A 40 -24.74 -15.50 15.90
C GLU A 40 -23.91 -15.24 14.63
N ASN A 41 -23.40 -16.29 13.97
CA ASN A 41 -22.33 -16.13 12.98
C ASN A 41 -22.78 -16.27 11.52
N CYS A 42 -23.93 -16.92 11.25
CA CYS A 42 -24.35 -17.27 9.89
C CYS A 42 -25.64 -16.55 9.46
N THR A 43 -26.59 -16.32 10.37
CA THR A 43 -27.94 -15.81 9.99
C THR A 43 -27.98 -14.33 9.61
N SER A 44 -26.87 -13.60 9.78
CA SER A 44 -26.73 -12.25 9.20
C SER A 44 -26.85 -12.28 7.68
N CYS A 45 -26.30 -13.31 7.03
CA CYS A 45 -26.37 -13.51 5.58
C CYS A 45 -27.33 -14.64 5.18
N HIS A 46 -27.43 -15.71 5.97
CA HIS A 46 -28.27 -16.89 5.70
C HIS A 46 -29.69 -16.74 6.24
N ARG A 47 -30.42 -15.75 5.71
CA ARG A 47 -31.85 -15.53 5.99
C ARG A 47 -32.56 -14.96 4.75
N PRO A 48 -33.89 -15.08 4.63
CA PRO A 48 -34.62 -14.55 3.48
C PRO A 48 -34.33 -13.07 3.21
N GLY A 49 -34.17 -12.72 1.93
CA GLY A 49 -33.90 -11.35 1.48
C GLY A 49 -32.48 -10.83 1.76
N GLN A 50 -31.53 -11.71 2.05
CA GLN A 50 -30.10 -11.38 2.18
C GLN A 50 -29.28 -12.14 1.11
N VAL A 51 -27.98 -11.88 1.08
CA VAL A 51 -27.06 -12.31 0.01
C VAL A 51 -26.87 -13.82 -0.12
N ALA A 52 -27.13 -14.62 0.93
CA ALA A 52 -26.92 -16.05 0.85
C ALA A 52 -28.13 -16.77 0.21
N PRO A 53 -27.90 -17.82 -0.61
CA PRO A 53 -28.95 -18.44 -1.42
C PRO A 53 -29.90 -19.36 -0.63
N PHE A 54 -29.68 -19.55 0.68
CA PHE A 54 -30.53 -20.37 1.54
C PHE A 54 -30.54 -19.86 2.99
N SER A 55 -31.58 -20.26 3.72
CA SER A 55 -31.81 -19.88 5.11
C SER A 55 -31.14 -20.85 6.09
N LEU A 56 -30.71 -20.36 7.25
CA LEU A 56 -30.21 -21.15 8.39
C LEU A 56 -30.96 -20.83 9.70
N LEU A 57 -32.21 -20.38 9.60
CA LEU A 57 -33.00 -19.92 10.75
C LEU A 57 -33.62 -21.05 11.61
N ASN A 58 -33.49 -22.32 11.21
CA ASN A 58 -34.08 -23.45 11.93
C ASN A 58 -33.26 -24.75 11.77
N TYR A 59 -33.63 -25.77 12.54
CA TYR A 59 -32.97 -27.08 12.53
C TYR A 59 -33.00 -27.76 11.17
N SER A 60 -34.17 -27.87 10.55
CA SER A 60 -34.35 -28.57 9.27
C SER A 60 -33.42 -28.01 8.20
N ASP A 61 -33.35 -26.69 8.08
CA ASP A 61 -32.51 -26.04 7.08
C ASP A 61 -31.03 -26.18 7.42
N THR A 62 -30.65 -26.02 8.70
CA THR A 62 -29.26 -26.22 9.15
C THR A 62 -28.79 -27.65 8.90
N ARG A 63 -29.61 -28.66 9.23
CA ARG A 63 -29.30 -30.08 9.05
C ARG A 63 -29.07 -30.44 7.58
N LYS A 64 -29.87 -29.90 6.66
CA LYS A 64 -29.69 -30.14 5.20
C LYS A 64 -28.29 -29.74 4.73
N HIS A 65 -27.71 -28.71 5.34
CA HIS A 65 -26.40 -28.17 4.97
C HIS A 65 -25.25 -28.59 5.92
N GLY A 66 -25.52 -29.32 6.99
CA GLY A 66 -24.58 -29.55 8.09
C GLY A 66 -23.21 -30.10 7.68
N LYS A 67 -23.16 -31.07 6.74
CA LYS A 67 -21.87 -31.60 6.21
C LYS A 67 -21.08 -30.55 5.42
N THR A 68 -21.76 -29.75 4.61
CA THR A 68 -21.13 -28.65 3.86
C THR A 68 -20.69 -27.55 4.81
N MET A 69 -21.52 -27.21 5.80
CA MET A 69 -21.18 -26.25 6.86
C MET A 69 -19.91 -26.69 7.58
N LEU A 70 -19.81 -27.94 8.02
CA LEU A 70 -18.61 -28.47 8.66
C LEU A 70 -17.36 -28.28 7.79
N ARG A 71 -17.44 -28.61 6.50
CA ARG A 71 -16.31 -28.42 5.58
C ARG A 71 -15.87 -26.96 5.52
N VAL A 72 -16.79 -26.04 5.28
CA VAL A 72 -16.44 -24.62 5.09
C VAL A 72 -16.02 -23.92 6.39
N VAL A 73 -16.48 -24.38 7.56
CA VAL A 73 -15.98 -23.85 8.85
C VAL A 73 -14.61 -24.41 9.19
N LYS A 74 -14.32 -25.70 8.90
CA LYS A 74 -12.98 -26.30 9.07
C LYS A 74 -11.93 -25.67 8.15
N ASP A 75 -12.33 -25.35 6.92
CA ASP A 75 -11.45 -24.67 5.96
C ASP A 75 -11.39 -23.14 6.19
N HIS A 76 -12.05 -22.64 7.25
CA HIS A 76 -12.19 -21.20 7.58
C HIS A 76 -12.71 -20.31 6.45
N TYR A 77 -13.37 -20.89 5.45
CA TYR A 77 -14.02 -20.16 4.37
C TYR A 77 -15.25 -19.41 4.88
N MET A 78 -15.97 -19.98 5.86
CA MET A 78 -17.15 -19.39 6.48
C MET A 78 -17.08 -19.48 8.02
N PRO A 79 -17.64 -18.50 8.74
CA PRO A 79 -18.10 -17.21 8.24
C PRO A 79 -16.91 -16.37 7.72
N PRO A 80 -17.08 -15.52 6.71
CA PRO A 80 -15.96 -14.87 6.06
C PRO A 80 -15.23 -13.92 7.02
N TRP A 81 -13.96 -14.22 7.29
CA TRP A 81 -13.10 -13.42 8.14
C TRP A 81 -11.62 -13.65 7.76
N GLN A 82 -11.07 -12.76 6.96
CA GLN A 82 -9.71 -12.91 6.45
C GLN A 82 -8.58 -12.63 7.46
N PRO A 83 -8.68 -11.62 8.34
CA PRO A 83 -7.57 -11.26 9.21
C PRO A 83 -7.16 -12.41 10.11
N ASP A 84 -5.85 -12.63 10.20
CA ASP A 84 -5.24 -13.57 11.11
C ASP A 84 -5.48 -13.14 12.56
N ARG A 85 -5.44 -14.10 13.49
CA ARG A 85 -5.36 -13.75 14.92
C ARG A 85 -4.01 -13.08 15.18
N GLY A 86 -4.05 -11.83 15.62
CA GLY A 86 -2.88 -11.02 15.90
C GLY A 86 -2.82 -10.54 17.36
N GLU A 87 -1.90 -9.62 17.63
CA GLU A 87 -1.72 -8.98 18.93
C GLU A 87 -2.92 -8.10 19.33
N TYR A 88 -3.69 -7.61 18.33
CA TYR A 88 -4.79 -6.69 18.52
C TYR A 88 -6.12 -7.31 18.10
N ALA A 89 -7.10 -7.28 19.01
CA ALA A 89 -8.45 -7.77 18.74
C ALA A 89 -9.24 -6.79 17.86
N PHE A 90 -10.01 -7.34 16.92
CA PHE A 90 -10.98 -6.59 16.14
C PHE A 90 -12.37 -6.64 16.78
N ARG A 91 -13.17 -5.61 16.52
CA ARG A 91 -14.61 -5.65 16.81
C ARG A 91 -15.30 -6.62 15.85
N ASN A 92 -16.32 -7.30 16.36
CA ASN A 92 -17.19 -8.16 15.55
C ASN A 92 -16.44 -9.28 14.80
N GLU A 93 -15.37 -9.83 15.39
CA GLU A 93 -14.69 -11.01 14.84
C GLU A 93 -15.70 -12.17 14.75
N ARG A 94 -15.84 -12.73 13.54
CA ARG A 94 -16.80 -13.81 13.26
C ARG A 94 -16.17 -15.20 13.26
N ARG A 95 -14.84 -15.28 13.32
CA ARG A 95 -14.11 -16.55 13.26
C ARG A 95 -14.57 -17.46 14.39
N LEU A 96 -14.91 -18.70 14.05
CA LEU A 96 -15.17 -19.74 15.05
C LEU A 96 -13.85 -20.20 15.67
N SER A 97 -13.84 -20.42 16.99
CA SER A 97 -12.70 -21.08 17.66
C SER A 97 -12.65 -22.56 17.34
N GLU A 98 -11.50 -23.21 17.55
CA GLU A 98 -11.36 -24.65 17.39
C GLU A 98 -12.39 -25.45 18.18
N ASP A 99 -12.70 -25.05 19.43
CA ASP A 99 -13.72 -25.71 20.24
C ASP A 99 -15.13 -25.58 19.61
N LYS A 100 -15.43 -24.41 19.03
CA LYS A 100 -16.70 -24.19 18.31
C LYS A 100 -16.76 -25.04 17.03
N ILE A 101 -15.66 -25.17 16.30
CA ILE A 101 -15.56 -26.03 15.11
C ILE A 101 -15.70 -27.51 15.51
N ALA A 102 -15.12 -27.92 16.62
CA ALA A 102 -15.22 -29.28 17.13
C ALA A 102 -16.66 -29.65 17.56
N LEU A 103 -17.47 -28.68 18.00
CA LEU A 103 -18.92 -28.89 18.18
C LEU A 103 -19.61 -29.21 16.84
N PHE A 104 -19.32 -28.49 15.76
CA PHE A 104 -19.85 -28.83 14.44
C PHE A 104 -19.42 -30.24 14.01
N GLU A 105 -18.15 -30.59 14.20
CA GLU A 105 -17.61 -31.91 13.86
C GLU A 105 -18.36 -33.01 14.60
N LYS A 106 -18.41 -32.91 15.94
CA LYS A 106 -19.11 -33.88 16.79
C LYS A 106 -20.59 -33.99 16.45
N TRP A 107 -21.26 -32.87 16.17
CA TRP A 107 -22.67 -32.88 15.78
C TRP A 107 -22.89 -33.61 14.45
N VAL A 108 -22.04 -33.39 13.45
CA VAL A 108 -22.13 -34.11 12.17
C VAL A 108 -21.83 -35.60 12.33
N GLU A 109 -20.78 -35.95 13.09
CA GLU A 109 -20.41 -37.34 13.36
C GLU A 109 -21.50 -38.13 14.09
N THR A 110 -22.21 -37.47 15.00
CA THR A 110 -23.27 -38.10 15.82
C THR A 110 -24.67 -38.03 15.20
N GLY A 111 -24.75 -37.74 13.89
CA GLY A 111 -26.01 -37.81 13.13
C GLY A 111 -26.86 -36.54 13.15
N MET A 112 -26.31 -35.42 13.61
CA MET A 112 -26.92 -34.09 13.59
C MET A 112 -28.25 -34.02 14.37
N ALA A 113 -28.26 -34.50 15.62
CA ALA A 113 -29.46 -34.51 16.46
C ALA A 113 -30.02 -33.10 16.73
N GLU A 114 -31.34 -32.94 16.74
CA GLU A 114 -32.00 -31.66 17.02
C GLU A 114 -31.84 -31.23 18.49
N GLY A 115 -31.99 -32.16 19.42
CA GLY A 115 -32.10 -31.84 20.85
C GLY A 115 -33.53 -31.44 21.24
N ASP A 116 -33.69 -30.79 22.39
CA ASP A 116 -34.99 -30.26 22.84
C ASP A 116 -35.30 -28.93 22.14
N PRO A 117 -36.34 -28.84 21.29
CA PRO A 117 -36.69 -27.61 20.57
C PRO A 117 -36.98 -26.42 21.51
N LYS A 118 -37.35 -26.67 22.78
CA LYS A 118 -37.58 -25.61 23.77
C LYS A 118 -36.29 -24.92 24.24
N LYS A 119 -35.15 -25.54 23.98
CA LYS A 119 -33.82 -24.99 24.32
C LYS A 119 -33.15 -24.26 23.16
N VAL A 120 -33.77 -24.24 21.97
CA VAL A 120 -33.29 -23.43 20.86
C VAL A 120 -33.27 -21.96 21.30
N PRO A 121 -32.14 -21.25 21.18
CA PRO A 121 -32.08 -19.83 21.55
C PRO A 121 -33.03 -19.00 20.70
N GLU A 122 -33.43 -17.84 21.21
CA GLU A 122 -34.19 -16.90 20.39
C GLU A 122 -33.38 -16.46 19.17
N LEU A 123 -34.07 -16.33 18.03
CA LEU A 123 -33.46 -15.80 16.83
C LEU A 123 -32.99 -14.36 17.06
N PRO A 124 -31.85 -13.94 16.46
CA PRO A 124 -31.43 -12.56 16.52
C PRO A 124 -32.51 -11.64 15.95
N LYS A 125 -32.71 -10.50 16.60
CA LYS A 125 -33.63 -9.47 16.08
C LYS A 125 -32.99 -8.82 14.87
N PHE A 126 -33.53 -9.11 13.69
CA PHE A 126 -33.09 -8.48 12.45
C PHE A 126 -33.80 -7.15 12.27
N ALA A 127 -33.04 -6.07 12.07
CA ALA A 127 -33.60 -4.76 11.78
C ALA A 127 -34.40 -4.84 10.46
N VAL A 128 -35.64 -4.32 10.48
CA VAL A 128 -36.42 -4.12 9.27
C VAL A 128 -36.03 -2.77 8.68
N GLY A 129 -35.49 -2.76 7.45
CA GLY A 129 -35.02 -1.54 6.80
C GLY A 129 -33.53 -1.30 7.05
N TRP A 130 -33.20 -0.32 7.90
CA TRP A 130 -31.83 0.14 8.14
C TRP A 130 -31.26 -0.46 9.43
N GLN A 131 -30.15 -1.18 9.34
CA GLN A 131 -29.50 -1.89 10.44
C GLN A 131 -28.94 -0.95 11.50
N LEU A 132 -28.44 0.22 11.10
CA LEU A 132 -27.91 1.22 12.03
C LEU A 132 -28.99 2.15 12.63
N GLY A 133 -30.27 1.88 12.38
CA GLY A 133 -31.38 2.77 12.70
C GLY A 133 -31.68 3.75 11.56
N LYS A 134 -32.60 4.71 11.78
CA LYS A 134 -33.03 5.66 10.75
C LYS A 134 -31.85 6.55 10.28
N PRO A 135 -31.50 6.58 8.98
CA PRO A 135 -30.50 7.50 8.45
C PRO A 135 -30.95 8.97 8.49
N ASP A 136 -29.99 9.88 8.59
CA ASP A 136 -30.23 11.32 8.56
C ASP A 136 -30.53 11.83 7.14
N LEU A 137 -29.93 11.19 6.14
CA LEU A 137 -30.21 11.43 4.73
C LEU A 137 -30.32 10.11 3.98
N ILE A 138 -31.42 9.94 3.24
CA ILE A 138 -31.61 8.82 2.32
C ILE A 138 -31.59 9.35 0.90
N VAL A 139 -30.72 8.80 0.07
CA VAL A 139 -30.63 9.09 -1.37
C VAL A 139 -30.75 7.81 -2.18
N LYS A 140 -31.16 7.93 -3.44
CA LYS A 140 -31.43 6.80 -4.33
C LYS A 140 -30.90 7.08 -5.72
N MET A 141 -30.54 6.03 -6.46
CA MET A 141 -30.34 6.12 -7.90
C MET A 141 -31.54 6.77 -8.58
N SER A 142 -31.30 7.60 -9.58
CA SER A 142 -32.36 8.34 -10.30
C SER A 142 -33.16 7.47 -11.26
N ARG A 143 -32.56 6.39 -11.74
CA ARG A 143 -33.18 5.37 -12.60
C ARG A 143 -32.50 4.02 -12.35
N PRO A 144 -33.22 2.89 -12.48
CA PRO A 144 -32.64 1.57 -12.34
C PRO A 144 -31.61 1.29 -13.44
N PHE A 145 -30.61 0.49 -13.10
CA PHE A 145 -29.63 -0.05 -14.03
C PHE A 145 -29.98 -1.51 -14.35
N GLN A 146 -30.06 -1.84 -15.63
CA GLN A 146 -30.31 -3.21 -16.06
C GLN A 146 -29.00 -3.99 -16.07
N VAL A 147 -28.89 -4.94 -15.14
CA VAL A 147 -27.81 -5.91 -15.09
C VAL A 147 -28.20 -7.08 -16.02
N PRO A 148 -27.39 -7.44 -17.03
CA PRO A 148 -27.71 -8.52 -17.96
C PRO A 148 -27.69 -9.89 -17.27
N SER A 149 -28.13 -10.94 -17.96
CA SER A 149 -28.11 -12.31 -17.43
C SER A 149 -26.71 -12.95 -17.49
N GLU A 150 -25.90 -12.56 -18.46
CA GLU A 150 -24.61 -13.17 -18.78
C GLU A 150 -23.63 -12.13 -19.36
N GLY A 151 -22.34 -12.47 -19.37
CA GLY A 151 -21.27 -11.56 -19.77
C GLY A 151 -20.12 -11.52 -18.75
N PRO A 152 -19.15 -10.60 -18.94
CA PRO A 152 -18.13 -10.32 -17.94
C PRO A 152 -18.69 -9.51 -16.77
N ASP A 153 -17.95 -9.49 -15.67
CA ASP A 153 -18.17 -8.59 -14.54
C ASP A 153 -18.36 -7.13 -14.99
N ILE A 154 -19.30 -6.43 -14.34
CA ILE A 154 -19.61 -5.04 -14.67
C ILE A 154 -19.20 -4.12 -13.53
N TYR A 155 -18.34 -3.15 -13.82
CA TYR A 155 -18.05 -2.02 -12.94
C TYR A 155 -18.80 -0.79 -13.43
N GLN A 156 -19.71 -0.26 -12.60
CA GLN A 156 -20.57 0.86 -12.94
C GLN A 156 -20.55 1.92 -11.84
N ASN A 157 -20.35 3.18 -12.22
CA ASN A 157 -20.34 4.33 -11.29
C ASN A 157 -21.67 5.06 -11.38
N PHE A 158 -22.52 4.95 -10.35
CA PHE A 158 -23.78 5.69 -10.29
C PHE A 158 -23.59 7.03 -9.58
N VAL A 159 -24.05 8.12 -10.18
CA VAL A 159 -23.85 9.47 -9.66
C VAL A 159 -25.14 9.97 -9.03
N ILE A 160 -25.09 10.31 -7.75
CA ILE A 160 -26.25 10.74 -6.95
C ILE A 160 -25.95 12.12 -6.34
N PRO A 161 -26.53 13.20 -6.88
CA PRO A 161 -26.41 14.52 -6.28
C PRO A 161 -27.01 14.55 -4.87
N LEU A 162 -26.26 15.07 -3.90
CA LEU A 162 -26.72 15.09 -2.51
C LEU A 162 -27.45 16.41 -2.19
N PRO A 163 -28.69 16.35 -1.67
CA PRO A 163 -29.49 17.54 -1.38
C PRO A 163 -29.12 18.16 -0.01
N ILE A 164 -27.84 18.36 0.25
CA ILE A 164 -27.35 18.97 1.49
C ILE A 164 -27.15 20.48 1.34
N GLN A 165 -27.60 21.24 2.34
CA GLN A 165 -27.59 22.71 2.32
C GLN A 165 -26.32 23.32 2.95
N GLU A 166 -25.56 22.51 3.69
CA GLU A 166 -24.34 22.85 4.41
C GLU A 166 -23.43 21.61 4.48
N ASP A 167 -22.16 21.82 4.85
CA ASP A 167 -21.21 20.74 5.07
C ASP A 167 -21.68 19.82 6.21
N LYS A 168 -21.49 18.50 6.04
CA LYS A 168 -21.89 17.45 6.98
C LYS A 168 -20.70 16.55 7.32
N TRP A 169 -20.86 15.75 8.37
CA TRP A 169 -19.84 14.86 8.90
C TRP A 169 -20.40 13.44 8.95
N VAL A 170 -19.96 12.55 8.06
CA VAL A 170 -20.53 11.21 7.90
C VAL A 170 -19.86 10.23 8.87
N THR A 171 -20.65 9.56 9.71
CA THR A 171 -20.19 8.55 10.68
C THR A 171 -20.42 7.11 10.23
N ALA A 172 -21.36 6.91 9.30
CA ALA A 172 -21.64 5.62 8.69
C ALA A 172 -22.31 5.79 7.34
N VAL A 173 -22.16 4.76 6.50
CA VAL A 173 -22.90 4.57 5.26
C VAL A 173 -23.54 3.19 5.31
N GLU A 174 -24.81 3.12 4.99
CA GLU A 174 -25.52 1.85 4.77
C GLU A 174 -26.19 1.92 3.39
N PHE A 175 -26.21 0.83 2.65
CA PHE A 175 -26.92 0.75 1.38
C PHE A 175 -27.95 -0.37 1.41
N ARG A 176 -28.90 -0.28 0.50
CA ARG A 176 -29.89 -1.31 0.21
C ARG A 176 -29.97 -1.48 -1.30
N ALA A 177 -29.76 -2.71 -1.75
CA ALA A 177 -29.92 -3.11 -3.14
C ALA A 177 -31.34 -3.62 -3.39
N SER A 178 -31.88 -3.36 -4.58
CA SER A 178 -33.16 -3.94 -5.02
C SER A 178 -33.00 -5.36 -5.56
N ALA A 179 -31.82 -5.69 -6.06
CA ALA A 179 -31.38 -7.00 -6.55
C ALA A 179 -30.04 -7.37 -5.86
N PRO A 180 -30.05 -7.67 -4.55
CA PRO A 180 -28.83 -7.97 -3.78
C PRO A 180 -28.04 -9.17 -4.32
N GLU A 181 -28.66 -10.06 -5.10
CA GLU A 181 -28.04 -11.23 -5.71
C GLU A 181 -26.97 -10.91 -6.77
N VAL A 182 -26.99 -9.71 -7.37
CA VAL A 182 -26.01 -9.30 -8.39
C VAL A 182 -24.93 -8.34 -7.86
N VAL A 183 -25.12 -7.73 -6.68
CA VAL A 183 -24.19 -6.74 -6.13
C VAL A 183 -23.06 -7.44 -5.38
N HIS A 184 -21.83 -7.36 -5.90
CA HIS A 184 -20.66 -7.98 -5.27
C HIS A 184 -19.89 -7.02 -4.34
N HIS A 185 -19.64 -5.78 -4.77
CA HIS A 185 -19.11 -4.74 -3.89
C HIS A 185 -19.51 -3.33 -4.35
N ILE A 186 -19.45 -2.36 -3.43
CA ILE A 186 -19.71 -0.94 -3.68
C ILE A 186 -18.63 -0.10 -3.00
N LEU A 187 -17.98 0.79 -3.73
CA LEU A 187 -17.17 1.86 -3.16
C LEU A 187 -17.96 3.18 -3.15
N TYR A 188 -17.89 3.89 -2.02
CA TYR A 188 -18.57 5.17 -1.81
C TYR A 188 -17.57 6.30 -2.03
N PHE A 189 -17.62 6.93 -3.20
CA PHE A 189 -16.78 8.06 -3.53
C PHE A 189 -17.55 9.38 -3.48
N LEU A 190 -16.82 10.48 -3.29
CA LEU A 190 -17.37 11.83 -3.33
C LEU A 190 -16.81 12.60 -4.51
N ASP A 191 -17.65 13.35 -5.22
CA ASP A 191 -17.23 14.29 -6.25
C ASP A 191 -17.76 15.70 -5.99
N ASN A 192 -16.86 16.61 -5.61
CA ASN A 192 -17.15 18.03 -5.42
C ASN A 192 -16.94 18.86 -6.69
N SER A 193 -16.45 18.24 -7.78
CA SER A 193 -16.07 18.92 -9.02
C SER A 193 -17.14 18.80 -10.12
N GLY A 194 -18.11 17.89 -9.97
CA GLY A 194 -19.13 17.60 -10.97
C GLY A 194 -18.62 16.84 -12.20
N ARG A 195 -17.38 16.32 -12.16
CA ARG A 195 -16.78 15.51 -13.23
C ARG A 195 -17.54 14.21 -13.45
N ALA A 196 -17.97 13.55 -12.39
CA ALA A 196 -18.75 12.33 -12.46
C ALA A 196 -20.09 12.58 -13.18
N ARG A 197 -20.80 13.66 -12.82
CA ARG A 197 -22.02 14.09 -13.54
C ARG A 197 -21.76 14.42 -15.00
N ALA A 198 -20.67 15.11 -15.30
CA ALA A 198 -20.32 15.43 -16.68
C ALA A 198 -20.06 14.16 -17.50
N LYS A 199 -19.40 13.15 -16.91
CA LYS A 199 -19.15 11.84 -17.54
C LYS A 199 -20.43 11.02 -17.71
N GLU A 200 -21.31 10.98 -16.70
CA GLU A 200 -22.60 10.29 -16.83
C GLU A 200 -23.45 10.87 -17.97
N LYS A 201 -23.46 12.19 -18.17
CA LYS A 201 -24.23 12.83 -19.25
C LYS A 201 -23.86 12.33 -20.65
N THR A 202 -22.66 11.79 -20.86
CA THR A 202 -22.21 11.31 -22.17
C THR A 202 -22.58 9.85 -22.44
N THR A 203 -23.13 9.10 -21.49
CA THR A 203 -23.30 7.64 -21.64
C THR A 203 -24.68 7.22 -22.15
N GLY A 204 -25.70 8.06 -21.97
CA GLY A 204 -27.09 7.69 -22.25
C GLY A 204 -27.71 6.67 -21.28
N GLN A 205 -26.92 6.09 -20.36
CA GLN A 205 -27.32 5.06 -19.39
C GLN A 205 -27.09 5.55 -17.94
N PRO A 206 -27.73 4.94 -16.91
CA PRO A 206 -27.49 5.35 -15.52
C PRO A 206 -26.02 5.16 -15.18
N GLY A 207 -25.32 6.23 -14.78
CA GLY A 207 -23.90 6.17 -14.47
C GLY A 207 -22.96 6.04 -15.68
N PHE A 208 -21.72 5.63 -15.39
CA PHE A 208 -20.69 5.34 -16.40
C PHE A 208 -19.83 4.13 -16.02
N GLN A 209 -19.38 3.38 -17.04
CA GLN A 209 -18.61 2.15 -16.87
C GLN A 209 -17.15 2.39 -16.45
N GLY A 210 -16.56 1.35 -15.86
CA GLY A 210 -15.15 1.26 -15.48
C GLY A 210 -14.85 1.70 -14.05
N MET A 211 -13.58 1.72 -13.67
CA MET A 211 -13.15 2.24 -12.37
C MET A 211 -12.54 3.65 -12.43
N GLY A 212 -12.15 4.07 -13.64
CA GLY A 212 -11.55 5.37 -13.94
C GLY A 212 -12.43 6.59 -13.71
N PHE A 213 -12.30 7.22 -12.54
CA PHE A 213 -12.49 8.66 -12.37
C PHE A 213 -11.65 9.15 -11.17
N ARG A 214 -11.49 10.47 -11.05
CA ARG A 214 -10.73 11.06 -9.94
C ARG A 214 -11.67 11.55 -8.83
N PRO A 215 -11.91 10.76 -7.77
CA PRO A 215 -12.75 11.20 -6.66
C PRO A 215 -12.09 12.35 -5.88
N THR A 216 -12.93 13.15 -5.23
CA THR A 216 -12.52 14.22 -4.31
C THR A 216 -12.51 13.77 -2.85
N GLY A 217 -13.05 12.59 -2.57
CA GLY A 217 -13.07 11.94 -1.25
C GLY A 217 -13.66 10.54 -1.34
N SER A 218 -13.64 9.81 -0.23
CA SER A 218 -14.27 8.49 -0.09
C SER A 218 -14.92 8.38 1.30
N LEU A 219 -16.02 7.65 1.37
CA LEU A 219 -16.72 7.28 2.59
C LEU A 219 -16.52 5.79 2.94
N GLY A 220 -15.50 5.16 2.36
CA GLY A 220 -15.24 3.72 2.48
C GLY A 220 -15.94 2.90 1.40
N GLY A 221 -16.24 1.65 1.71
CA GLY A 221 -16.90 0.72 0.80
C GLY A 221 -17.55 -0.45 1.53
N TRP A 222 -18.20 -1.29 0.75
CA TRP A 222 -18.84 -2.52 1.18
C TRP A 222 -18.50 -3.64 0.20
N ALA A 223 -18.25 -4.85 0.70
CA ALA A 223 -18.24 -6.06 -0.10
C ALA A 223 -19.10 -7.13 0.57
N VAL A 224 -19.41 -8.21 -0.15
CA VAL A 224 -20.24 -9.30 0.38
C VAL A 224 -19.75 -9.74 1.75
N GLY A 225 -20.69 -9.91 2.69
CA GLY A 225 -20.40 -10.28 4.06
C GLY A 225 -19.98 -9.11 4.95
N ALA A 226 -19.71 -7.90 4.47
CA ALA A 226 -19.55 -6.74 5.35
C ALA A 226 -20.91 -6.31 5.94
N THR A 227 -20.90 -5.87 7.20
CA THR A 227 -22.06 -5.26 7.86
C THR A 227 -21.82 -3.76 8.03
N PRO A 228 -22.86 -2.91 8.01
CA PRO A 228 -22.67 -1.49 8.19
C PRO A 228 -22.16 -1.20 9.60
N ILE A 229 -21.13 -0.37 9.71
CA ILE A 229 -20.47 -0.02 10.97
C ILE A 229 -20.45 1.50 11.14
N ARG A 230 -20.64 1.96 12.38
CA ARG A 230 -20.36 3.35 12.76
C ARG A 230 -18.88 3.50 13.08
N LEU A 231 -18.29 4.58 12.59
CA LEU A 231 -16.97 5.02 13.03
C LEU A 231 -16.96 5.25 14.55
N PRO A 232 -15.79 5.12 15.22
CA PRO A 232 -15.67 5.49 16.62
C PRO A 232 -16.14 6.92 16.88
N GLU A 233 -16.67 7.16 18.09
CA GLU A 233 -17.13 8.48 18.50
C GLU A 233 -16.05 9.55 18.30
N GLY A 234 -16.44 10.74 17.85
CA GLY A 234 -15.53 11.85 17.57
C GLY A 234 -14.80 11.76 16.21
N ILE A 235 -15.01 10.70 15.42
CA ILE A 235 -14.44 10.53 14.07
C ILE A 235 -15.55 10.53 13.03
N ALA A 236 -15.36 11.26 11.93
CA ALA A 236 -16.28 11.31 10.81
C ALA A 236 -15.57 11.68 9.51
N TYR A 237 -16.14 11.27 8.38
CA TYR A 237 -15.71 11.72 7.05
C TYR A 237 -16.32 13.10 6.73
N PRO A 238 -15.55 14.03 6.14
CA PRO A 238 -16.08 15.30 5.67
C PRO A 238 -16.95 15.10 4.42
N LEU A 239 -18.12 15.75 4.40
CA LEU A 239 -19.01 15.81 3.23
C LEU A 239 -19.34 17.26 2.93
N LYS A 240 -18.91 17.79 1.79
CA LYS A 240 -19.08 19.21 1.45
C LYS A 240 -20.44 19.47 0.83
N LYS A 241 -21.00 20.65 1.07
CA LYS A 241 -22.17 21.13 0.32
C LYS A 241 -21.91 21.02 -1.19
N GLY A 242 -22.87 20.46 -1.91
CA GLY A 242 -22.80 20.30 -3.37
C GLY A 242 -22.00 19.08 -3.85
N SER A 243 -21.52 18.21 -2.94
CA SER A 243 -20.96 16.91 -3.31
C SER A 243 -21.99 16.04 -4.05
N ASP A 244 -21.54 15.33 -5.08
CA ASP A 244 -22.20 14.14 -5.58
C ASP A 244 -21.64 12.89 -4.86
N LEU A 245 -22.51 11.95 -4.50
CA LEU A 245 -22.13 10.61 -4.08
C LEU A 245 -22.00 9.73 -5.32
N VAL A 246 -20.84 9.10 -5.51
CA VAL A 246 -20.57 8.19 -6.63
C VAL A 246 -20.45 6.78 -6.08
N LEU A 247 -21.37 5.91 -6.49
CA LEU A 247 -21.42 4.50 -6.11
C LEU A 247 -20.73 3.67 -7.20
N GLN A 248 -19.46 3.35 -7.01
CA GLN A 248 -18.77 2.43 -7.90
C GLN A 248 -19.14 1.01 -7.50
N THR A 249 -20.00 0.38 -8.29
CA THR A 249 -20.61 -0.91 -8.01
C THR A 249 -20.06 -1.96 -8.95
N HIS A 250 -19.60 -3.06 -8.38
CA HIS A 250 -19.20 -4.25 -9.11
C HIS A 250 -20.32 -5.28 -9.06
N PHE A 251 -20.77 -5.71 -10.24
CA PHE A 251 -21.82 -6.70 -10.40
C PHE A 251 -21.27 -8.05 -10.85
N HIS A 252 -21.68 -9.11 -10.14
CA HIS A 252 -21.59 -10.48 -10.61
C HIS A 252 -22.95 -10.89 -11.22
N LEU A 253 -22.92 -11.47 -12.42
CA LEU A 253 -24.13 -11.78 -13.17
C LEU A 253 -24.76 -13.08 -12.64
N ALA A 254 -26.07 -13.03 -12.34
CA ALA A 254 -26.79 -14.12 -11.66
C ALA A 254 -27.60 -15.02 -12.61
N GLY A 255 -27.25 -15.09 -13.90
CA GLY A 255 -27.94 -15.93 -14.91
C GLY A 255 -29.33 -15.43 -15.30
N LYS A 256 -29.80 -14.32 -14.73
CA LYS A 256 -31.07 -13.65 -15.05
C LYS A 256 -30.85 -12.16 -15.09
N ALA A 257 -31.45 -11.50 -16.08
CA ALA A 257 -31.41 -10.05 -16.15
C ALA A 257 -32.28 -9.45 -15.03
N VAL A 258 -31.73 -8.50 -14.30
CA VAL A 258 -32.39 -7.83 -13.16
C VAL A 258 -32.20 -6.32 -13.25
N ASN A 259 -33.14 -5.57 -12.65
CA ASN A 259 -33.01 -4.14 -12.51
C ASN A 259 -32.52 -3.82 -11.09
N GLU A 260 -31.33 -3.22 -11.00
CA GLU A 260 -30.78 -2.74 -9.75
C GLU A 260 -31.06 -1.25 -9.55
N GLU A 261 -31.47 -0.89 -8.34
CA GLU A 261 -31.68 0.48 -7.92
C GLU A 261 -31.25 0.66 -6.45
N LEU A 262 -30.00 1.10 -6.28
CA LEU A 262 -29.38 1.30 -4.98
C LEU A 262 -30.02 2.47 -4.22
N THR A 263 -30.31 2.24 -2.94
CA THR A 263 -30.69 3.26 -1.97
C THR A 263 -29.59 3.36 -0.90
N VAL A 264 -29.14 4.56 -0.58
CA VAL A 264 -28.06 4.80 0.39
C VAL A 264 -28.55 5.68 1.53
N GLY A 265 -28.30 5.23 2.75
CA GLY A 265 -28.50 5.96 3.99
C GLY A 265 -27.16 6.51 4.50
N LEU A 266 -27.10 7.82 4.71
CA LEU A 266 -25.98 8.51 5.34
C LEU A 266 -26.36 8.89 6.77
N PHE A 267 -25.43 8.64 7.69
CA PHE A 267 -25.57 8.98 9.09
C PHE A 267 -24.60 10.09 9.45
N PHE A 268 -25.08 11.17 10.05
CA PHE A 268 -24.30 12.36 10.34
C PHE A 268 -23.94 12.48 11.83
N ALA A 269 -22.77 13.03 12.11
CA ALA A 269 -22.46 13.55 13.44
C ALA A 269 -23.11 14.93 13.63
N ASN A 270 -23.51 15.22 14.86
CA ASN A 270 -24.11 16.51 15.24
C ASN A 270 -23.09 17.65 15.37
N LYS A 271 -21.79 17.32 15.41
CA LYS A 271 -20.68 18.27 15.52
C LYS A 271 -19.51 17.84 14.61
N PRO A 272 -18.60 18.76 14.26
CA PRO A 272 -17.34 18.41 13.59
C PRO A 272 -16.57 17.33 14.35
N PRO A 273 -15.77 16.50 13.65
CA PRO A 273 -14.96 15.46 14.30
C PRO A 273 -13.95 16.10 15.26
N GLU A 274 -13.77 15.44 16.40
CA GLU A 274 -12.75 15.82 17.40
C GLU A 274 -11.36 15.39 16.94
N ARG A 275 -11.31 14.34 16.11
CA ARG A 275 -10.07 13.78 15.57
C ARG A 275 -10.19 13.53 14.08
N THR A 276 -9.27 14.10 13.31
CA THR A 276 -9.27 14.01 11.85
C THR A 276 -8.74 12.65 11.39
N LEU A 277 -9.61 11.88 10.72
CA LEU A 277 -9.25 10.61 10.08
C LEU A 277 -8.22 10.83 8.98
N VAL A 278 -7.15 10.03 9.02
CA VAL A 278 -6.14 9.90 7.97
C VAL A 278 -6.02 8.44 7.57
N ASN A 279 -6.08 8.15 6.26
CA ASN A 279 -5.87 6.81 5.73
C ASN A 279 -4.43 6.69 5.22
N LEU A 280 -3.72 5.67 5.66
CA LEU A 280 -2.39 5.31 5.16
C LEU A 280 -2.51 4.03 4.32
N ALA A 281 -2.16 4.10 3.04
CA ALA A 281 -2.11 2.94 2.15
C ALA A 281 -0.65 2.61 1.78
N LEU A 282 -0.28 1.34 1.88
CA LEU A 282 1.08 0.84 1.59
C LEU A 282 0.99 -0.43 0.72
N PRO A 283 1.57 -0.44 -0.50
CA PRO A 283 2.01 0.74 -1.24
C PRO A 283 0.83 1.70 -1.54
N PRO A 284 1.08 3.00 -1.72
CA PRO A 284 0.03 3.97 -2.03
C PRO A 284 -0.58 3.73 -3.41
N ALA A 285 -1.82 4.22 -3.58
CA ALA A 285 -2.56 4.14 -4.84
C ALA A 285 -2.60 2.71 -5.42
N PHE A 286 -2.89 1.73 -4.56
CA PHE A 286 -3.03 0.32 -4.92
C PHE A 286 -1.82 -0.27 -5.67
N GLY A 287 -0.62 0.26 -5.40
CA GLY A 287 0.62 -0.25 -5.99
C GLY A 287 0.86 0.19 -7.45
N ILE A 288 0.13 1.18 -7.97
CA ILE A 288 0.34 1.70 -9.34
C ILE A 288 1.79 2.16 -9.57
N PHE A 289 2.46 2.63 -8.51
CA PHE A 289 3.85 3.08 -8.51
C PHE A 289 4.86 2.00 -8.08
N SER A 290 4.41 0.75 -7.93
CA SER A 290 5.20 -0.33 -7.34
C SER A 290 5.69 -1.38 -8.33
N LYS A 291 5.49 -1.15 -9.64
CA LYS A 291 5.89 -2.07 -10.72
C LYS A 291 5.32 -3.48 -10.50
N VAL A 292 4.01 -3.56 -10.34
CA VAL A 292 3.30 -4.85 -10.29
C VAL A 292 3.31 -5.46 -11.68
N GLN A 293 4.26 -6.36 -11.91
CA GLN A 293 4.43 -7.16 -13.13
C GLN A 293 4.79 -8.58 -12.69
N ILE A 294 3.90 -9.54 -12.91
CA ILE A 294 3.97 -10.88 -12.36
C ILE A 294 4.03 -11.88 -13.53
N PRO A 295 5.22 -12.41 -13.86
CA PRO A 295 5.35 -13.43 -14.90
C PRO A 295 4.54 -14.70 -14.56
N PRO A 296 4.17 -15.51 -15.56
CA PRO A 296 3.48 -16.78 -15.32
C PRO A 296 4.39 -17.73 -14.52
N GLY A 297 3.81 -18.45 -13.57
CA GLY A 297 4.54 -19.39 -12.73
C GLY A 297 5.37 -18.74 -11.61
N GLN A 298 5.21 -17.44 -11.35
CA GLN A 298 6.00 -16.71 -10.35
C GLN A 298 5.13 -16.08 -9.26
N THR A 299 5.78 -15.78 -8.13
CA THR A 299 5.22 -14.93 -7.07
C THR A 299 5.89 -13.56 -7.11
N LEU A 300 5.16 -12.52 -6.72
CA LEU A 300 5.69 -11.17 -6.56
C LEU A 300 5.43 -10.70 -5.14
N LYS A 301 6.42 -10.07 -4.52
CA LYS A 301 6.26 -9.40 -3.23
C LYS A 301 6.62 -7.93 -3.37
N VAL A 302 5.71 -7.05 -2.96
CA VAL A 302 5.93 -5.61 -2.88
C VAL A 302 5.88 -5.19 -1.43
N THR A 303 6.84 -4.36 -1.04
CA THR A 303 6.86 -3.74 0.29
C THR A 303 7.02 -2.24 0.18
N ASP A 304 6.38 -1.53 1.11
CA ASP A 304 6.50 -0.08 1.25
C ASP A 304 6.53 0.30 2.73
N SER A 305 7.26 1.35 3.06
CA SER A 305 7.46 1.81 4.45
C SER A 305 7.13 3.30 4.57
N TYR A 306 6.52 3.67 5.70
CA TYR A 306 6.21 5.05 6.04
C TYR A 306 6.59 5.32 7.50
N LYS A 307 7.39 6.36 7.72
CA LYS A 307 7.79 6.80 9.06
C LYS A 307 6.82 7.86 9.59
N LEU A 308 6.27 7.61 10.78
CA LEU A 308 5.29 8.51 11.37
C LEU A 308 5.91 9.86 11.77
N PRO A 309 5.39 11.00 11.28
CA PRO A 309 5.93 12.32 11.60
C PRO A 309 5.44 12.85 12.97
N VAL A 310 4.39 12.23 13.52
CA VAL A 310 3.72 12.58 14.77
C VAL A 310 3.18 11.31 15.42
N ASP A 311 2.81 11.40 16.71
CA ASP A 311 2.10 10.32 17.39
C ASP A 311 0.71 10.14 16.79
N VAL A 312 0.28 8.89 16.64
CA VAL A 312 -1.03 8.53 16.08
C VAL A 312 -1.72 7.46 16.91
N ASP A 313 -3.04 7.39 16.81
CA ASP A 313 -3.80 6.21 17.21
C ASP A 313 -4.39 5.54 15.97
N VAL A 314 -4.06 4.27 15.77
CA VAL A 314 -4.63 3.42 14.71
C VAL A 314 -5.91 2.78 15.25
N PHE A 315 -6.99 2.80 14.46
CA PHE A 315 -8.29 2.28 14.90
C PHE A 315 -8.94 1.34 13.89
N GLY A 316 -8.40 1.23 12.68
CA GLY A 316 -8.86 0.24 11.73
C GLY A 316 -7.78 -0.14 10.73
N ALA A 317 -8.01 -1.26 10.05
CA ALA A 317 -7.14 -1.80 9.01
C ALA A 317 -7.97 -2.52 7.95
N GLY A 318 -7.33 -2.81 6.84
CA GLY A 318 -7.93 -3.50 5.71
C GLY A 318 -6.91 -3.67 4.60
N SER A 319 -7.34 -4.26 3.50
CA SER A 319 -6.48 -4.49 2.34
C SER A 319 -7.31 -4.65 1.08
N HIS A 320 -6.62 -4.63 -0.04
CA HIS A 320 -7.18 -4.90 -1.35
C HIS A 320 -6.09 -5.56 -2.20
N ALA A 321 -6.48 -6.57 -2.98
CA ALA A 321 -5.77 -7.09 -4.15
C ALA A 321 -6.75 -7.89 -5.02
N HIS A 322 -6.39 -8.22 -6.26
CA HIS A 322 -7.23 -9.06 -7.11
C HIS A 322 -6.95 -10.57 -6.90
N TYR A 323 -7.28 -11.39 -7.89
CA TYR A 323 -7.32 -12.86 -7.79
C TYR A 323 -5.99 -13.53 -7.45
N LEU A 324 -4.86 -12.95 -7.87
CA LEU A 324 -3.52 -13.45 -7.58
C LEU A 324 -3.02 -13.00 -6.21
N GLY A 325 -3.67 -12.04 -5.55
CA GLY A 325 -3.32 -11.63 -4.19
C GLY A 325 -3.26 -12.84 -3.26
N LYS A 326 -2.21 -12.95 -2.45
CA LYS A 326 -1.95 -14.11 -1.59
C LYS A 326 -1.79 -13.73 -0.12
N THR A 327 -0.94 -12.76 0.19
CA THR A 327 -0.72 -12.32 1.58
C THR A 327 -0.74 -10.81 1.71
N MET A 328 -1.18 -10.34 2.88
CA MET A 328 -1.22 -8.95 3.27
C MET A 328 -0.63 -8.83 4.66
N LYS A 329 0.33 -7.94 4.89
CA LYS A 329 0.90 -7.76 6.24
C LYS A 329 1.24 -6.30 6.52
N THR A 330 1.00 -5.87 7.74
CA THR A 330 1.41 -4.57 8.25
C THR A 330 2.09 -4.72 9.60
N THR A 331 3.30 -4.18 9.69
CA THR A 331 4.10 -4.18 10.93
C THR A 331 4.48 -2.75 11.30
N ALA A 332 4.71 -2.50 12.59
CA ALA A 332 5.19 -1.24 13.11
C ALA A 332 6.44 -1.48 13.94
N LYS A 333 7.57 -0.91 13.49
CA LYS A 333 8.81 -0.88 14.26
C LYS A 333 8.86 0.42 15.06
N LEU A 334 8.76 0.31 16.39
CA LEU A 334 8.76 1.46 17.30
C LEU A 334 10.17 2.09 17.43
N PRO A 335 10.27 3.33 17.94
CA PRO A 335 11.55 4.02 18.11
C PRO A 335 12.56 3.29 19.01
N ASP A 336 12.08 2.49 19.96
CA ASP A 336 12.90 1.64 20.84
C ASP A 336 13.38 0.34 20.16
N GLY A 337 12.89 0.05 18.96
CA GLY A 337 13.22 -1.13 18.17
C GLY A 337 12.24 -2.29 18.31
N GLU A 338 11.23 -2.22 19.19
CA GLU A 338 10.16 -3.22 19.26
C GLU A 338 9.45 -3.32 17.90
N VAL A 339 8.98 -4.52 17.52
CA VAL A 339 8.22 -4.72 16.27
C VAL A 339 6.86 -5.35 16.61
N LYS A 340 5.80 -4.62 16.30
CA LYS A 340 4.40 -5.04 16.47
C LYS A 340 3.79 -5.45 15.13
N THR A 341 2.97 -6.49 15.11
CA THR A 341 2.16 -6.83 13.92
C THR A 341 0.79 -6.22 14.06
N LEU A 342 0.48 -5.24 13.21
CA LEU A 342 -0.80 -4.52 13.26
C LEU A 342 -1.89 -5.32 12.53
N PHE A 343 -1.59 -5.80 11.32
CA PHE A 343 -2.55 -6.45 10.44
C PHE A 343 -1.89 -7.58 9.66
N SER A 344 -2.59 -8.69 9.44
CA SER A 344 -2.09 -9.82 8.64
C SER A 344 -3.24 -10.61 8.03
N ILE A 345 -3.08 -11.05 6.80
CA ILE A 345 -3.89 -12.06 6.11
C ILE A 345 -2.92 -13.01 5.41
N HIS A 346 -2.91 -14.28 5.82
CA HIS A 346 -2.04 -15.30 5.23
C HIS A 346 -2.59 -15.97 3.96
N ASP A 347 -3.91 -15.92 3.74
CA ASP A 347 -4.57 -16.46 2.56
C ASP A 347 -5.65 -15.49 2.07
N TRP A 348 -5.25 -14.54 1.23
CA TRP A 348 -6.16 -13.56 0.65
C TRP A 348 -7.19 -14.22 -0.26
N ASP A 349 -8.46 -13.82 -0.09
CA ASP A 349 -9.58 -14.16 -0.95
C ASP A 349 -10.23 -12.88 -1.51
N PHE A 350 -10.11 -12.68 -2.82
CA PHE A 350 -10.68 -11.53 -3.52
C PHE A 350 -12.19 -11.35 -3.32
N ASN A 351 -12.91 -12.44 -3.03
CA ASN A 351 -14.36 -12.41 -2.83
C ASN A 351 -14.76 -11.76 -1.48
N TRP A 352 -13.83 -11.64 -0.53
CA TRP A 352 -14.14 -11.26 0.86
C TRP A 352 -13.45 -9.98 1.33
N GLN A 353 -13.69 -8.86 0.67
CA GLN A 353 -12.98 -7.62 1.00
C GLN A 353 -13.61 -6.90 2.20
N GLY A 354 -12.81 -6.61 3.23
CA GLY A 354 -13.31 -6.08 4.48
C GLY A 354 -12.49 -4.90 5.01
N GLN A 355 -13.16 -4.04 5.76
CA GLN A 355 -12.54 -3.02 6.60
C GLN A 355 -12.84 -3.38 8.05
N TYR A 356 -11.78 -3.48 8.85
CA TYR A 356 -11.82 -4.05 10.20
C TYR A 356 -11.48 -2.97 11.22
N ILE A 357 -12.32 -2.79 12.24
CA ILE A 357 -12.11 -1.81 13.31
C ILE A 357 -11.56 -2.52 14.54
N TYR A 358 -10.46 -2.04 15.10
CA TYR A 358 -9.91 -2.61 16.32
C TYR A 358 -10.86 -2.39 17.51
N LYS A 359 -10.83 -3.30 18.48
CA LYS A 359 -11.57 -3.15 19.73
C LYS A 359 -11.15 -1.86 20.43
N ASP A 360 -9.85 -1.65 20.53
CA ASP A 360 -9.18 -0.53 21.17
C ASP A 360 -8.28 0.21 20.18
N PHE A 361 -8.05 1.51 20.43
CA PHE A 361 -7.08 2.28 19.65
C PHE A 361 -5.65 1.81 19.95
N ILE A 362 -4.82 1.72 18.92
CA ILE A 362 -3.41 1.34 19.02
C ILE A 362 -2.56 2.60 18.93
N ARG A 363 -1.97 3.02 20.05
CA ARG A 363 -1.05 4.17 20.11
C ARG A 363 0.29 3.81 19.45
N LEU A 364 0.70 4.59 18.46
CA LEU A 364 2.03 4.51 17.85
C LEU A 364 2.74 5.87 18.02
N PRO A 365 3.94 5.91 18.63
CA PRO A 365 4.69 7.15 18.78
C PRO A 365 5.27 7.62 17.45
N LYS A 366 5.55 8.93 17.37
CA LYS A 366 6.33 9.55 16.31
C LYS A 366 7.65 8.80 16.10
N GLY A 367 8.04 8.67 14.84
CA GLY A 367 9.27 7.97 14.45
C GLY A 367 9.10 6.46 14.29
N THR A 368 7.95 5.90 14.66
CA THR A 368 7.57 4.52 14.31
C THR A 368 7.61 4.33 12.79
N GLU A 369 8.24 3.26 12.32
CA GLU A 369 8.25 2.87 10.91
C GLU A 369 7.16 1.83 10.67
N ILE A 370 6.13 2.20 9.91
CA ILE A 370 5.06 1.30 9.49
C ILE A 370 5.45 0.70 8.15
N ARG A 371 5.50 -0.62 8.06
CA ARG A 371 5.81 -1.36 6.84
C ARG A 371 4.62 -2.20 6.40
N GLY A 372 4.19 -1.98 5.15
CA GLY A 372 3.20 -2.79 4.45
C GLY A 372 3.86 -3.78 3.49
N GLU A 373 3.29 -4.98 3.39
CA GLU A 373 3.71 -6.03 2.47
C GLU A 373 2.48 -6.62 1.78
N VAL A 374 2.56 -6.78 0.45
CA VAL A 374 1.58 -7.48 -0.37
C VAL A 374 2.31 -8.52 -1.21
N THR A 375 1.80 -9.74 -1.24
CA THR A 375 2.33 -10.82 -2.10
C THR A 375 1.25 -11.29 -3.06
N TRP A 376 1.65 -11.56 -4.30
CA TRP A 376 0.83 -12.20 -5.34
C TRP A 376 1.43 -13.54 -5.76
N ASP A 377 0.57 -14.48 -6.15
CA ASP A 377 0.90 -15.82 -6.57
C ASP A 377 0.29 -16.15 -7.94
N ASN A 378 1.11 -16.09 -9.00
CA ASN A 378 0.73 -16.42 -10.37
C ASN A 378 1.18 -17.82 -10.79
N THR A 379 1.26 -18.75 -9.84
CA THR A 379 1.58 -20.15 -10.10
C THR A 379 0.35 -20.94 -10.58
N ALA A 380 0.56 -22.13 -11.13
CA ALA A 380 -0.53 -23.01 -11.57
C ALA A 380 -1.24 -23.68 -10.38
N GLU A 381 -0.57 -23.70 -9.23
CA GLU A 381 -1.04 -24.26 -7.96
C GLU A 381 -1.99 -23.31 -7.22
N ASN A 382 -2.01 -22.01 -7.56
CA ASN A 382 -2.97 -21.07 -6.99
C ASN A 382 -4.38 -21.37 -7.53
N PRO A 383 -5.30 -21.91 -6.70
CA PRO A 383 -6.66 -22.26 -7.16
C PRO A 383 -7.50 -21.04 -7.53
N ARG A 384 -7.07 -19.83 -7.14
CA ARG A 384 -7.72 -18.56 -7.48
C ARG A 384 -7.15 -17.92 -8.74
N ASN A 385 -6.15 -18.51 -9.39
CA ASN A 385 -5.62 -17.97 -10.65
C ASN A 385 -6.73 -17.98 -11.73
N PRO A 386 -7.10 -16.82 -12.31
CA PRO A 386 -8.19 -16.75 -13.28
C PRO A 386 -7.77 -17.27 -14.67
N SER A 387 -6.53 -17.73 -14.83
CA SER A 387 -5.96 -18.27 -16.06
C SER A 387 -5.34 -19.65 -15.84
N SER A 388 -5.68 -20.61 -16.71
CA SER A 388 -5.07 -21.93 -16.74
C SER A 388 -4.75 -22.30 -18.19
N PRO A 389 -3.46 -22.33 -18.61
CA PRO A 389 -2.26 -22.10 -17.78
C PRO A 389 -2.10 -20.62 -17.33
N PRO A 390 -1.26 -20.34 -16.32
CA PRO A 390 -0.96 -18.96 -15.91
C PRO A 390 -0.40 -18.12 -17.06
N ILE A 391 -0.76 -16.83 -17.08
CA ILE A 391 -0.29 -15.83 -18.05
C ILE A 391 0.42 -14.68 -17.33
N ALA A 392 1.21 -13.87 -18.02
CA ALA A 392 1.76 -12.66 -17.42
C ALA A 392 0.64 -11.69 -17.02
N VAL A 393 0.71 -11.16 -15.79
CA VAL A 393 -0.27 -10.20 -15.26
C VAL A 393 0.45 -8.92 -14.84
N GLU A 394 -0.14 -7.77 -15.18
CA GLU A 394 0.38 -6.45 -14.84
C GLU A 394 -0.59 -5.68 -13.95
N TRP A 395 -0.17 -4.51 -13.47
CA TRP A 395 -1.06 -3.62 -12.74
C TRP A 395 -2.24 -3.18 -13.62
N GLY A 396 -3.47 -3.24 -13.11
CA GLY A 396 -4.64 -2.79 -13.87
C GLY A 396 -5.95 -2.84 -13.08
N GLU A 397 -6.99 -2.22 -13.64
CA GLU A 397 -8.33 -2.15 -13.06
C GLU A 397 -9.15 -3.43 -13.29
N GLY A 398 -8.82 -4.27 -14.26
CA GLY A 398 -9.55 -5.53 -14.44
C GLY A 398 -9.37 -6.46 -13.25
N SER A 399 -10.39 -7.23 -12.88
CA SER A 399 -10.26 -8.29 -11.86
C SER A 399 -9.22 -9.35 -12.25
N LYS A 400 -8.91 -9.49 -13.53
CA LYS A 400 -7.84 -10.37 -14.07
C LYS A 400 -6.48 -9.67 -14.24
N ASP A 401 -6.44 -8.35 -14.09
CA ASP A 401 -5.20 -7.60 -13.86
C ASP A 401 -4.89 -7.65 -12.35
N GLU A 402 -3.84 -6.97 -11.88
CA GLU A 402 -3.57 -6.87 -10.45
C GLU A 402 -3.51 -5.45 -9.89
N MET A 403 -3.86 -5.36 -8.62
CA MET A 403 -3.66 -4.19 -7.77
C MET A 403 -3.33 -4.71 -6.38
N GLY A 404 -2.78 -3.87 -5.51
CA GLY A 404 -2.73 -4.26 -4.11
C GLY A 404 -2.17 -3.26 -3.13
N GLN A 405 -2.75 -3.26 -1.94
CA GLN A 405 -2.30 -2.47 -0.81
C GLN A 405 -2.85 -3.02 0.51
N VAL A 406 -2.12 -2.78 1.59
CA VAL A 406 -2.69 -2.73 2.94
C VAL A 406 -3.07 -1.29 3.27
N ASN A 407 -4.12 -1.11 4.06
CA ASN A 407 -4.54 0.20 4.55
C ASN A 407 -4.66 0.23 6.08
N LEU A 408 -4.38 1.39 6.66
CA LEU A 408 -4.60 1.69 8.07
C LEU A 408 -5.43 2.97 8.19
N LEU A 409 -6.44 2.91 9.05
CA LEU A 409 -7.19 4.07 9.50
C LEU A 409 -6.58 4.56 10.79
N MET A 410 -6.11 5.80 10.77
CA MET A 410 -5.46 6.43 11.91
C MET A 410 -6.00 7.84 12.14
N VAL A 411 -5.76 8.34 13.34
CA VAL A 411 -6.02 9.71 13.76
C VAL A 411 -4.78 10.23 14.47
N PRO A 412 -4.45 11.53 14.37
CA PRO A 412 -3.34 12.08 15.15
C PRO A 412 -3.67 11.95 16.65
N ALA A 413 -2.67 11.61 17.49
CA ALA A 413 -2.87 11.53 18.94
C ALA A 413 -3.32 12.88 19.51
N GLU A 414 -2.79 13.97 18.94
CA GLU A 414 -3.20 15.35 19.21
C GLU A 414 -3.75 15.99 17.93
N GLU A 415 -4.99 16.48 17.95
CA GLU A 415 -5.65 17.03 16.75
C GLU A 415 -4.90 18.23 16.12
N ALA A 416 -4.10 18.95 16.91
CA ALA A 416 -3.22 20.02 16.41
C ALA A 416 -2.22 19.53 15.34
N ASN A 417 -1.89 18.24 15.32
CA ASN A 417 -0.93 17.62 14.40
C ASN A 417 -1.55 17.06 13.10
N LYS A 418 -2.85 17.24 12.87
CA LYS A 418 -3.56 16.69 11.70
C LYS A 418 -2.94 17.07 10.36
N ASP A 419 -2.52 18.32 10.20
CA ASP A 419 -1.98 18.80 8.93
C ASP A 419 -0.59 18.23 8.68
N THR A 420 0.24 18.09 9.73
CA THR A 420 1.53 17.40 9.65
C THR A 420 1.36 15.96 9.19
N LEU A 421 0.41 15.22 9.79
CA LEU A 421 0.14 13.83 9.42
C LEU A 421 -0.40 13.72 7.98
N ARG A 422 -1.42 14.51 7.61
CA ARG A 422 -2.01 14.50 6.27
C ARG A 422 -0.99 14.87 5.19
N ASN A 423 -0.17 15.89 5.43
CA ASN A 423 0.89 16.28 4.51
C ASN A 423 1.96 15.21 4.40
N GLY A 424 2.33 14.56 5.51
CA GLY A 424 3.26 13.44 5.51
C GLY A 424 2.79 12.28 4.62
N VAL A 425 1.54 11.84 4.77
CA VAL A 425 0.97 10.78 3.93
C VAL A 425 0.88 11.22 2.46
N ARG A 426 0.44 12.46 2.19
CA ARG A 426 0.39 12.98 0.81
C ARG A 426 1.78 13.03 0.17
N ASN A 427 2.79 13.45 0.93
CA ASN A 427 4.17 13.51 0.47
C ASN A 427 4.72 12.10 0.21
N HIS A 428 4.36 11.11 1.03
CA HIS A 428 4.70 9.71 0.78
C HIS A 428 4.20 9.25 -0.59
N VAL A 429 2.91 9.47 -0.92
CA VAL A 429 2.36 9.14 -2.25
C VAL A 429 3.13 9.83 -3.38
N LEU A 430 3.44 11.11 -3.22
CA LEU A 430 4.20 11.88 -4.21
C LEU A 430 5.62 11.31 -4.39
N GLN A 431 6.31 10.98 -3.30
CA GLN A 431 7.66 10.41 -3.36
C GLN A 431 7.65 9.02 -4.01
N THR A 432 6.70 8.15 -3.68
CA THR A 432 6.56 6.84 -4.34
C THR A 432 6.29 6.99 -5.84
N GLY A 433 5.41 7.92 -6.23
CA GLY A 433 5.15 8.23 -7.64
C GLY A 433 6.38 8.77 -8.38
N LEU A 434 7.15 9.68 -7.76
CA LEU A 434 8.40 10.17 -8.32
C LEU A 434 9.46 9.07 -8.46
N ARG A 435 9.63 8.21 -7.45
CA ARG A 435 10.54 7.05 -7.52
C ARG A 435 10.16 6.09 -8.65
N SER A 436 8.88 5.78 -8.82
CA SER A 436 8.37 4.96 -9.92
C SER A 436 8.69 5.57 -11.28
N ARG A 437 8.44 6.87 -11.43
CA ARG A 437 8.79 7.62 -12.63
C ARG A 437 10.30 7.61 -12.90
N PHE A 438 11.14 7.82 -11.88
CA PHE A 438 12.60 7.80 -12.04
C PHE A 438 13.16 6.41 -12.31
N ARG A 439 12.50 5.35 -11.82
CA ARG A 439 12.79 3.96 -12.18
C ARG A 439 12.47 3.65 -13.65
N GLY A 440 11.70 4.53 -14.31
CA GLY A 440 11.27 4.36 -15.70
C GLY A 440 10.04 3.45 -15.84
N ASP A 441 9.23 3.34 -14.79
CA ASP A 441 7.99 2.57 -14.87
C ASP A 441 7.01 3.24 -15.83
N VAL A 442 6.36 2.44 -16.66
CA VAL A 442 5.33 2.90 -17.58
C VAL A 442 3.97 2.73 -16.92
N ILE A 443 3.19 3.81 -16.87
CA ILE A 443 1.79 3.79 -16.42
C ILE A 443 0.91 4.24 -17.58
N HIS A 444 -0.05 3.39 -17.93
CA HIS A 444 -1.02 3.61 -19.01
C HIS A 444 -2.23 4.44 -18.53
N TRP A 445 -2.01 5.74 -18.28
CA TRP A 445 -3.05 6.65 -17.78
C TRP A 445 -4.28 6.75 -18.68
N GLU A 446 -4.08 6.58 -19.99
CA GLU A 446 -5.14 6.54 -21.00
C GLU A 446 -6.11 5.37 -20.76
N LYS A 447 -5.60 4.20 -20.37
CA LYS A 447 -6.44 3.03 -20.04
C LYS A 447 -7.28 3.28 -18.78
N LEU A 448 -6.76 4.09 -17.87
CA LEU A 448 -7.44 4.47 -16.63
C LEU A 448 -8.48 5.58 -16.82
N GLY A 449 -8.56 6.20 -18.00
CA GLY A 449 -9.48 7.31 -18.24
C GLY A 449 -9.29 8.49 -17.27
N ILE A 450 -8.10 8.62 -16.69
CA ILE A 450 -7.72 9.74 -15.82
C ILE A 450 -6.50 10.44 -16.37
N ASP A 451 -6.50 11.76 -16.26
CA ASP A 451 -5.32 12.55 -16.54
C ASP A 451 -4.17 12.17 -15.60
N PRO A 452 -2.94 11.94 -16.11
CA PRO A 452 -1.80 11.75 -15.25
C PRO A 452 -1.67 12.89 -14.23
N PRO A 453 -1.30 12.61 -12.97
CA PRO A 453 -1.09 13.65 -11.97
C PRO A 453 -0.07 14.70 -12.47
N ALA A 454 -0.14 15.93 -11.98
CA ALA A 454 0.80 16.99 -12.39
C ALA A 454 2.27 16.55 -12.22
N PHE A 455 2.61 15.93 -11.08
CA PHE A 455 3.94 15.38 -10.82
C PHE A 455 4.36 14.26 -11.81
N TRP A 456 3.41 13.66 -12.52
CA TRP A 456 3.63 12.68 -13.58
C TRP A 456 3.73 13.32 -14.97
N LYS A 457 2.86 14.29 -15.28
CA LYS A 457 2.81 15.03 -16.56
C LYS A 457 4.00 15.96 -16.75
N ASP A 458 4.50 16.54 -15.66
CA ASP A 458 5.58 17.50 -15.70
C ASP A 458 6.88 16.81 -16.12
N ALA A 459 7.11 16.68 -17.43
CA ALA A 459 8.45 16.54 -17.99
C ALA A 459 9.23 17.87 -17.79
N SER A 460 9.46 18.26 -16.52
CA SER A 460 10.45 19.21 -16.02
C SER A 460 10.44 19.21 -14.47
N PRO A 461 11.60 19.38 -13.80
CA PRO A 461 11.71 19.28 -12.35
C PRO A 461 10.93 20.39 -11.63
N GLY A 462 10.35 20.06 -10.47
CA GLY A 462 9.31 20.84 -9.78
C GLY A 462 9.67 22.26 -9.29
N PRO A 463 8.67 23.04 -8.84
CA PRO A 463 8.81 24.47 -8.56
C PRO A 463 9.44 24.71 -7.19
N GLY A 464 10.70 25.12 -7.25
CA GLY A 464 11.47 25.62 -6.12
C GLY A 464 12.74 26.35 -6.56
N GLN A 465 12.76 26.89 -7.78
CA GLN A 465 13.78 27.85 -8.19
C GLN A 465 13.15 29.21 -8.35
N LYS A 466 13.56 30.14 -7.48
CA LYS A 466 13.86 31.49 -7.97
C LYS A 466 14.77 31.30 -9.19
N LYS A 467 14.37 31.87 -10.33
CA LYS A 467 15.10 31.87 -11.61
C LYS A 467 16.60 31.63 -11.42
N ASN A 468 17.13 30.49 -11.88
CA ASN A 468 18.52 30.42 -12.30
C ASN A 468 18.82 29.18 -13.16
N SER A 469 19.00 29.46 -14.45
CA SER A 469 19.96 28.87 -15.38
C SER A 469 19.92 27.36 -15.67
N ASP A 470 19.93 27.02 -16.98
CA ASP A 470 20.16 25.70 -17.58
C ASP A 470 21.07 24.79 -16.71
N PRO A 471 20.70 23.52 -16.40
CA PRO A 471 21.56 22.58 -15.67
C PRO A 471 22.97 22.45 -16.25
N LYS A 472 23.12 22.66 -17.57
CA LYS A 472 24.42 22.65 -18.26
C LYS A 472 25.26 23.89 -18.00
N SER A 473 24.70 24.94 -17.39
CA SER A 473 25.36 26.20 -17.05
C SER A 473 25.63 26.38 -15.56
N GLN A 474 25.27 25.38 -14.74
CA GLN A 474 25.40 25.44 -13.29
C GLN A 474 26.87 25.34 -12.85
N ALA A 475 27.30 26.35 -12.09
CA ALA A 475 28.59 26.40 -11.43
C ALA A 475 28.61 25.51 -10.18
N PHE A 476 29.70 24.78 -10.02
CA PHE A 476 30.07 24.01 -8.84
C PHE A 476 31.43 24.49 -8.34
N PHE A 477 31.67 24.46 -7.04
CA PHE A 477 32.94 24.90 -6.47
C PHE A 477 33.70 23.67 -5.96
N ASP A 478 34.99 23.60 -6.27
CA ASP A 478 35.86 22.63 -5.62
C ASP A 478 36.18 23.05 -4.18
N LEU A 479 36.91 22.19 -3.46
CA LEU A 479 37.26 22.43 -2.06
C LEU A 479 38.17 23.67 -1.87
N ASP A 480 38.83 24.16 -2.92
CA ASP A 480 39.65 25.37 -2.89
C ASP A 480 38.85 26.62 -3.31
N GLY A 481 37.55 26.46 -3.58
CA GLY A 481 36.65 27.54 -3.96
C GLY A 481 36.75 27.92 -5.44
N LYS A 482 37.42 27.12 -6.27
CA LYS A 482 37.51 27.35 -7.71
C LYS A 482 36.23 26.85 -8.38
N GLU A 483 35.68 27.69 -9.26
CA GLU A 483 34.48 27.37 -10.04
C GLU A 483 34.78 26.36 -11.15
N HIS A 484 33.88 25.38 -11.29
CA HIS A 484 33.85 24.38 -12.34
C HIS A 484 32.43 24.21 -12.88
N LYS A 485 32.31 23.77 -14.13
CA LYS A 485 31.03 23.42 -14.76
C LYS A 485 31.11 22.00 -15.31
N PRO A 486 30.96 20.96 -14.46
CA PRO A 486 31.24 19.57 -14.84
C PRO A 486 30.40 19.05 -16.01
N LEU A 487 29.20 19.62 -16.23
CA LEU A 487 28.30 19.27 -17.33
C LEU A 487 28.49 20.13 -18.59
N GLN A 488 29.34 21.17 -18.53
CA GLN A 488 29.71 21.98 -19.68
C GLN A 488 31.08 21.54 -20.20
N VAL A 489 31.12 21.08 -21.44
CA VAL A 489 32.31 20.50 -22.05
C VAL A 489 32.64 21.29 -23.32
N ASP A 490 33.88 21.78 -23.44
CA ASP A 490 34.29 22.49 -24.65
C ASP A 490 34.35 21.54 -25.85
N LYS A 491 34.13 22.06 -27.06
CA LYS A 491 34.22 21.28 -28.30
C LYS A 491 35.55 20.51 -28.38
N GLY A 492 35.46 19.20 -28.64
CA GLY A 492 36.62 18.31 -28.71
C GLY A 492 37.18 17.85 -27.36
N LYS A 493 36.44 18.09 -26.26
CA LYS A 493 36.79 17.68 -24.89
C LYS A 493 35.79 16.69 -24.30
N ALA A 494 36.13 16.13 -23.14
CA ALA A 494 35.23 15.34 -22.30
C ALA A 494 35.47 15.64 -20.82
N ASN A 495 34.42 15.54 -19.99
CA ASN A 495 34.52 15.58 -18.54
C ASN A 495 34.17 14.21 -17.95
N VAL A 496 34.93 13.75 -16.97
CA VAL A 496 34.75 12.49 -16.26
C VAL A 496 34.35 12.80 -14.82
N LEU A 497 33.14 12.42 -14.43
CA LEU A 497 32.61 12.63 -13.09
C LEU A 497 32.63 11.29 -12.38
N ILE A 498 33.41 11.19 -11.31
CA ILE A 498 33.57 9.97 -10.51
C ILE A 498 32.88 10.20 -9.17
N PHE A 499 31.75 9.53 -8.96
CA PHE A 499 30.92 9.69 -7.77
C PHE A 499 31.45 8.81 -6.64
N THR A 500 31.66 9.41 -5.48
CA THR A 500 32.30 8.78 -4.32
C THR A 500 31.68 9.28 -3.01
N THR A 501 31.88 8.53 -1.93
CA THR A 501 31.71 9.01 -0.56
C THR A 501 33.02 8.87 0.21
N THR A 502 33.14 9.51 1.38
CA THR A 502 34.34 9.42 2.22
C THR A 502 34.46 8.08 2.94
N ASP A 503 33.34 7.38 3.15
CA ASP A 503 33.23 6.15 3.92
C ASP A 503 33.19 4.87 3.05
N CYS A 504 33.04 4.98 1.72
CA CYS A 504 33.02 3.81 0.84
C CYS A 504 34.42 3.19 0.67
N PRO A 505 34.68 1.97 1.20
CA PRO A 505 36.00 1.36 1.12
C PRO A 505 36.40 0.99 -0.31
N ILE A 506 35.42 0.65 -1.16
CA ILE A 506 35.65 0.32 -2.57
C ILE A 506 36.08 1.58 -3.32
N ALA A 507 35.33 2.70 -3.18
CA ALA A 507 35.65 3.96 -3.85
C ALA A 507 37.02 4.50 -3.42
N ASN A 508 37.31 4.48 -2.12
CA ASN A 508 38.60 4.88 -1.57
C ASN A 508 39.76 4.03 -2.12
N SER A 509 39.54 2.73 -2.35
CA SER A 509 40.57 1.85 -2.91
C SER A 509 40.91 2.12 -4.38
N TYR A 510 40.03 2.81 -5.11
CA TYR A 510 40.22 3.18 -6.51
C TYR A 510 41.01 4.48 -6.70
N ILE A 511 41.22 5.28 -5.65
CA ILE A 511 41.88 6.59 -5.72
C ILE A 511 43.27 6.53 -6.42
N PRO A 512 44.14 5.54 -6.16
CA PRO A 512 45.40 5.43 -6.90
C PRO A 512 45.21 5.22 -8.41
N GLU A 513 44.23 4.42 -8.83
CA GLU A 513 43.92 4.20 -10.26
C GLU A 513 43.29 5.45 -10.89
N ILE A 514 42.44 6.16 -10.15
CA ILE A 514 41.88 7.46 -10.57
C ILE A 514 42.99 8.47 -10.81
N ASN A 515 43.92 8.63 -9.86
CA ASN A 515 45.06 9.52 -9.99
C ASN A 515 45.95 9.15 -11.18
N LYS A 516 46.19 7.85 -11.38
CA LYS A 516 46.96 7.34 -12.52
C LYS A 516 46.28 7.67 -13.85
N MET A 517 44.98 7.40 -13.99
CA MET A 517 44.24 7.74 -15.21
C MET A 517 44.21 9.24 -15.46
N ALA A 518 43.96 10.05 -14.43
CA ALA A 518 43.97 11.50 -14.57
C ALA A 518 45.35 12.01 -15.06
N GLN A 519 46.45 11.41 -14.59
CA GLN A 519 47.80 11.72 -15.07
C GLN A 519 48.04 11.24 -16.51
N GLU A 520 47.61 10.03 -16.86
CA GLU A 520 47.77 9.46 -18.22
C GLU A 520 47.00 10.29 -19.27
N PHE A 521 45.86 10.87 -18.89
CA PHE A 521 45.03 11.70 -19.75
C PHE A 521 45.24 13.21 -19.55
N ASP A 522 46.23 13.66 -18.77
CA ASP A 522 46.46 15.08 -18.43
C ASP A 522 46.76 15.94 -19.67
N ASN A 523 47.48 15.37 -20.65
CA ASN A 523 47.77 16.02 -21.94
C ASN A 523 46.64 15.84 -22.98
N SER A 524 45.52 15.22 -22.60
CA SER A 524 44.37 15.01 -23.46
C SER A 524 43.29 16.05 -23.18
N SER A 525 42.32 16.15 -24.07
CA SER A 525 41.15 17.02 -23.90
C SER A 525 40.16 16.53 -22.82
N ILE A 526 40.59 15.76 -21.82
CA ILE A 526 39.73 15.08 -20.83
C ILE A 526 39.99 15.63 -19.43
N LYS A 527 38.95 16.09 -18.74
CA LYS A 527 39.03 16.57 -17.35
C LYS A 527 38.36 15.61 -16.38
N PHE A 528 38.92 15.45 -15.19
CA PHE A 528 38.39 14.57 -14.14
C PHE A 528 37.88 15.37 -12.95
N PHE A 529 36.77 14.92 -12.36
CA PHE A 529 36.17 15.47 -11.16
C PHE A 529 35.79 14.32 -10.22
N ALA A 530 36.18 14.43 -8.95
CA ALA A 530 35.64 13.58 -7.90
C ALA A 530 34.41 14.26 -7.30
N ILE A 531 33.28 13.58 -7.32
CA ILE A 531 32.00 14.11 -6.84
C ILE A 531 31.66 13.43 -5.52
N GLN A 532 31.80 14.15 -4.41
CA GLN A 532 31.41 13.69 -3.08
C GLN A 532 29.90 13.88 -2.89
N VAL A 533 29.17 12.77 -2.78
CA VAL A 533 27.69 12.76 -2.86
C VAL A 533 26.98 12.67 -1.51
N ASP A 534 27.73 12.56 -0.41
CA ASP A 534 27.15 12.53 0.92
C ASP A 534 26.52 13.91 1.24
N PRO A 535 25.20 13.99 1.49
CA PRO A 535 24.51 15.23 1.78
C PRO A 535 24.95 15.94 3.05
N GLU A 536 25.48 15.20 4.03
CA GLU A 536 25.87 15.72 5.34
C GLU A 536 27.38 16.03 5.42
N LEU A 537 28.16 15.66 4.40
CA LEU A 537 29.61 15.87 4.38
C LEU A 537 29.98 17.34 4.42
N SER A 538 30.82 17.76 5.39
CA SER A 538 31.33 19.14 5.50
C SER A 538 32.49 19.45 4.53
N VAL A 539 32.82 20.74 4.31
CA VAL A 539 34.03 21.11 3.52
C VAL A 539 35.30 20.58 4.19
N GLU A 540 35.36 20.68 5.51
CA GLU A 540 36.54 20.33 6.32
C GLU A 540 36.80 18.83 6.25
N ASP A 541 35.75 18.01 6.38
CA ASP A 541 35.85 16.56 6.27
C ASP A 541 36.20 16.12 4.84
N ALA A 542 35.64 16.79 3.83
CA ALA A 542 36.00 16.54 2.44
C ALA A 542 37.48 16.86 2.17
N LYS A 543 38.02 17.97 2.73
CA LYS A 543 39.45 18.32 2.63
C LYS A 543 40.34 17.32 3.35
N LYS A 544 39.91 16.88 4.53
CA LYS A 544 40.61 15.84 5.31
C LYS A 544 40.68 14.54 4.52
N HIS A 545 39.58 14.13 3.89
CA HIS A 545 39.53 12.94 3.03
C HIS A 545 40.43 13.10 1.78
N GLN A 546 40.33 14.22 1.06
CA GLN A 546 41.16 14.49 -0.12
C GLN A 546 42.66 14.40 0.21
N LYS A 547 43.07 14.99 1.34
CA LYS A 547 44.45 14.93 1.82
C LYS A 547 44.86 13.51 2.25
N ALA A 548 44.01 12.82 2.99
CA ALA A 548 44.32 11.49 3.54
C ALA A 548 44.52 10.42 2.45
N TYR A 549 43.78 10.53 1.34
CA TYR A 549 43.87 9.59 0.22
C TYR A 549 44.67 10.12 -0.97
N GLU A 550 45.32 11.29 -0.83
CA GLU A 550 46.11 11.95 -1.88
C GLU A 550 45.35 12.08 -3.20
N LEU A 551 44.06 12.42 -3.16
CA LEU A 551 43.22 12.54 -4.36
C LEU A 551 43.59 13.83 -5.12
N LYS A 552 44.17 13.66 -6.32
CA LYS A 552 44.83 14.76 -7.07
C LYS A 552 43.91 15.53 -8.02
N ILE A 553 42.70 15.05 -8.23
CA ILE A 553 41.71 15.70 -9.10
C ILE A 553 40.83 16.67 -8.29
N PRO A 554 40.23 17.69 -8.93
CA PRO A 554 39.27 18.57 -8.26
C PRO A 554 38.13 17.79 -7.59
N VAL A 555 37.87 18.10 -6.33
CA VAL A 555 36.81 17.47 -5.54
C VAL A 555 35.66 18.45 -5.40
N ILE A 556 34.47 18.05 -5.85
CA ILE A 556 33.23 18.82 -5.78
C ILE A 556 32.29 18.12 -4.79
N ARG A 557 31.67 18.89 -3.90
CA ARG A 557 30.58 18.41 -3.04
C ARG A 557 29.25 18.56 -3.77
N ASP A 558 28.55 17.46 -3.93
CA ASP A 558 27.19 17.41 -4.49
C ASP A 558 26.17 17.06 -3.41
N THR A 559 26.17 17.81 -2.31
CA THR A 559 25.34 17.54 -1.12
C THR A 559 23.83 17.68 -1.36
N GLU A 560 23.44 18.26 -2.49
CA GLU A 560 22.04 18.38 -2.94
C GLU A 560 21.69 17.42 -4.10
N HIS A 561 22.64 16.54 -4.46
CA HIS A 561 22.51 15.55 -5.53
C HIS A 561 22.17 16.18 -6.90
N ARG A 562 22.67 17.37 -7.20
CA ARG A 562 22.41 18.03 -8.49
C ARG A 562 23.13 17.30 -9.63
N LEU A 563 24.39 16.90 -9.43
CA LEU A 563 25.15 16.09 -10.39
C LEU A 563 24.66 14.65 -10.41
N VAL A 564 24.33 14.06 -9.25
CA VAL A 564 23.73 12.71 -9.15
C VAL A 564 22.44 12.62 -9.97
N LYS A 565 21.55 13.60 -9.85
CA LYS A 565 20.31 13.69 -10.65
C LYS A 565 20.59 13.87 -12.13
N ALA A 566 21.58 14.72 -12.48
CA ALA A 566 21.93 14.97 -13.88
C ALA A 566 22.54 13.76 -14.57
N THR A 567 23.27 12.90 -13.83
CA THR A 567 23.96 11.74 -14.40
C THR A 567 23.26 10.41 -14.18
N THR A 568 22.22 10.37 -13.32
CA THR A 568 21.44 9.15 -13.01
C THR A 568 22.26 8.00 -12.44
N VAL A 569 23.38 8.33 -11.76
CA VAL A 569 24.19 7.35 -11.03
C VAL A 569 23.49 6.92 -9.74
N THR A 570 23.82 5.73 -9.27
CA THR A 570 23.12 5.06 -8.16
C THR A 570 24.07 4.51 -7.10
N HIS A 571 25.35 4.28 -7.45
CA HIS A 571 26.36 3.70 -6.57
C HIS A 571 27.63 4.56 -6.47
N THR A 572 28.48 4.22 -5.51
CA THR A 572 29.85 4.73 -5.38
C THR A 572 30.84 3.56 -5.22
N PRO A 573 31.90 3.46 -6.05
CA PRO A 573 32.22 4.36 -7.15
C PRO A 573 31.40 4.05 -8.40
N GLU A 574 30.84 5.08 -9.01
CA GLU A 574 30.23 5.03 -10.35
C GLU A 574 30.68 6.26 -11.14
N VAL A 575 30.82 6.11 -12.45
CA VAL A 575 31.42 7.11 -13.33
C VAL A 575 30.42 7.56 -14.37
N ALA A 576 30.42 8.86 -14.71
CA ALA A 576 29.75 9.40 -15.88
C ALA A 576 30.74 10.18 -16.76
N VAL A 577 30.77 9.91 -18.07
CA VAL A 577 31.59 10.65 -19.04
C VAL A 577 30.69 11.54 -19.90
N VAL A 578 30.90 12.85 -19.83
CA VAL A 578 30.12 13.88 -20.52
C VAL A 578 30.91 14.46 -21.70
N ILE A 579 30.25 14.66 -22.85
CA ILE A 579 30.82 15.25 -24.07
C ILE A 579 30.18 16.62 -24.39
N PRO A 580 30.64 17.39 -25.42
CA PRO A 580 30.29 18.80 -25.62
C PRO A 580 28.82 19.18 -25.75
N ASP A 581 27.98 18.27 -26.24
CA ASP A 581 26.53 18.49 -26.33
C ASP A 581 25.79 18.21 -25.00
N GLY A 582 26.53 17.82 -23.95
CA GLY A 582 26.02 17.42 -22.65
C GLY A 582 25.60 15.96 -22.57
N THR A 583 25.83 15.15 -23.60
CA THR A 583 25.50 13.72 -23.61
C THR A 583 26.42 12.94 -22.69
N ILE A 584 25.85 12.00 -21.94
CA ILE A 584 26.60 11.03 -21.15
C ILE A 584 26.83 9.81 -22.02
N VAL A 585 28.08 9.62 -22.45
CA VAL A 585 28.47 8.54 -23.37
C VAL A 585 28.96 7.29 -22.65
N TYR A 586 29.19 7.40 -21.34
CA TYR A 586 29.50 6.26 -20.50
C TYR A 586 28.93 6.45 -19.10
N LYS A 587 28.31 5.39 -18.55
CA LYS A 587 27.89 5.30 -17.16
C LYS A 587 28.24 3.94 -16.57
N GLY A 588 28.95 3.87 -15.44
CA GLY A 588 29.20 2.59 -14.79
C GLY A 588 30.47 2.48 -13.97
N ARG A 589 31.01 1.26 -13.85
CA ARG A 589 32.20 0.96 -13.04
C ARG A 589 33.47 1.59 -13.61
N ILE A 590 34.52 1.70 -12.81
CA ILE A 590 35.84 2.13 -13.31
C ILE A 590 36.48 0.99 -14.13
N ASP A 591 36.50 -0.21 -13.55
CA ASP A 591 37.01 -1.44 -14.13
C ASP A 591 36.33 -2.64 -13.45
N ASP A 592 36.70 -3.87 -13.81
CA ASP A 592 36.15 -5.09 -13.20
C ASP A 592 36.95 -5.62 -11.99
N ARG A 593 37.84 -4.83 -11.36
CA ARG A 593 38.64 -5.28 -10.22
C ARG A 593 37.78 -5.74 -9.03
N TYR A 594 36.58 -5.18 -8.91
CA TYR A 594 35.54 -5.63 -7.98
C TYR A 594 34.37 -6.26 -8.73
N PRO A 595 34.37 -7.60 -8.93
CA PRO A 595 33.24 -8.29 -9.57
C PRO A 595 31.98 -8.32 -8.69
N SER A 596 32.14 -8.22 -7.36
CA SER A 596 31.04 -8.11 -6.39
C SER A 596 31.56 -7.57 -5.05
N ILE A 597 30.65 -7.11 -4.19
CA ILE A 597 30.98 -6.61 -2.85
C ILE A 597 31.73 -7.71 -2.06
N GLY A 598 32.85 -7.33 -1.43
CA GLY A 598 33.69 -8.24 -0.65
C GLY A 598 34.67 -9.09 -1.47
N LYS A 599 34.63 -9.03 -2.81
CA LYS A 599 35.60 -9.73 -3.68
C LYS A 599 36.46 -8.72 -4.44
N LYS A 600 37.78 -8.78 -4.24
CA LYS A 600 38.76 -7.93 -4.92
C LYS A 600 39.75 -8.78 -5.71
N ARG A 601 39.97 -8.43 -6.97
CA ARG A 601 41.03 -8.99 -7.81
C ARG A 601 42.35 -8.26 -7.58
N SER A 602 43.47 -8.96 -7.74
CA SER A 602 44.80 -8.35 -7.70
C SER A 602 44.96 -7.29 -8.81
N ALA A 603 44.43 -7.57 -10.00
CA ALA A 603 44.35 -6.67 -11.15
C ALA A 603 42.99 -6.83 -11.89
N PRO A 604 42.50 -5.81 -12.59
CA PRO A 604 41.32 -5.93 -13.46
C PRO A 604 41.63 -6.74 -14.72
N ASN A 605 40.66 -7.52 -15.20
CA ASN A 605 40.69 -8.15 -16.52
C ASN A 605 40.12 -7.21 -17.60
N GLN A 606 39.26 -6.26 -17.21
CA GLN A 606 38.62 -5.28 -18.09
C GLN A 606 38.73 -3.90 -17.48
N ARG A 607 39.25 -2.93 -18.24
CA ARG A 607 39.36 -1.51 -17.85
C ARG A 607 38.33 -0.68 -18.62
N ASP A 608 37.07 -0.79 -18.24
CA ASP A 608 35.92 -0.25 -19.00
C ASP A 608 36.02 1.27 -19.22
N LEU A 609 36.24 2.04 -18.15
CA LEU A 609 36.40 3.50 -18.26
C LEU A 609 37.61 3.85 -19.13
N TYR A 610 38.76 3.21 -18.89
CA TYR A 610 39.99 3.47 -19.64
C TYR A 610 39.81 3.24 -21.16
N ALA A 611 39.06 2.20 -21.55
CA ALA A 611 38.78 1.91 -22.95
C ALA A 611 37.95 3.04 -23.60
N VAL A 612 36.94 3.55 -22.90
CA VAL A 612 36.12 4.68 -23.35
C VAL A 612 36.98 5.94 -23.50
N LEU A 613 37.77 6.28 -22.48
CA LEU A 613 38.60 7.48 -22.50
C LEU A 613 39.69 7.40 -23.58
N SER A 614 40.27 6.22 -23.81
CA SER A 614 41.24 5.98 -24.88
C SER A 614 40.64 6.19 -26.28
N SER A 615 39.39 5.78 -26.48
CA SER A 615 38.68 6.00 -27.75
C SER A 615 38.37 7.47 -27.98
N ILE A 616 37.89 8.17 -26.95
CA ILE A 616 37.66 9.63 -27.00
C ILE A 616 38.96 10.39 -27.28
N ALA A 617 40.06 10.02 -26.62
CA ALA A 617 41.36 10.67 -26.80
C ALA A 617 41.93 10.47 -28.24
N LYS A 618 41.51 9.42 -28.95
CA LYS A 618 41.86 9.18 -30.36
C LYS A 618 40.97 9.93 -31.36
N GLY A 619 39.92 10.61 -30.88
CA GLY A 619 38.97 11.33 -31.72
C GLY A 619 37.81 10.48 -32.25
N ASP A 620 37.66 9.24 -31.78
CA ASP A 620 36.54 8.39 -32.14
C ASP A 620 35.24 8.94 -31.53
N LYS A 621 34.10 8.69 -32.18
CA LYS A 621 32.79 8.98 -31.61
C LYS A 621 32.40 7.87 -30.61
N PRO A 622 32.31 8.15 -29.30
CA PRO A 622 31.97 7.13 -28.33
C PRO A 622 30.48 6.72 -28.46
N THR A 623 30.23 5.41 -28.48
CA THR A 623 28.87 4.87 -28.38
C THR A 623 28.44 4.85 -26.92
N ALA A 624 27.22 5.33 -26.63
CA ALA A 624 26.66 5.30 -25.29
C ALA A 624 26.68 3.89 -24.69
N THR A 625 27.44 3.70 -23.62
CA THR A 625 27.67 2.39 -23.00
C THR A 625 27.39 2.45 -21.50
N THR A 626 26.73 1.44 -20.95
CA THR A 626 26.50 1.32 -19.50
C THR A 626 27.07 0.01 -18.97
N THR A 627 27.74 0.06 -17.82
CA THR A 627 28.23 -1.14 -17.12
C THR A 627 27.76 -1.15 -15.66
N PRO A 628 27.45 -2.31 -15.06
CA PRO A 628 27.06 -2.37 -13.66
C PRO A 628 28.18 -1.88 -12.74
N ALA A 629 27.89 -0.91 -11.87
CA ALA A 629 28.78 -0.46 -10.81
C ALA A 629 28.67 -1.37 -9.58
N VAL A 630 29.79 -1.61 -8.90
CA VAL A 630 29.87 -2.44 -7.68
C VAL A 630 30.41 -1.57 -6.56
N GLY A 631 29.58 -1.29 -5.56
CA GLY A 631 29.91 -0.28 -4.56
C GLY A 631 28.79 -0.05 -3.55
N CYS A 632 28.94 0.97 -2.71
CA CYS A 632 27.90 1.43 -1.79
C CYS A 632 26.81 2.16 -2.59
N PHE A 633 25.57 2.14 -2.13
CA PHE A 633 24.53 3.02 -2.68
C PHE A 633 24.82 4.48 -2.31
N ILE A 634 24.44 5.40 -3.20
CA ILE A 634 24.54 6.84 -2.90
C ILE A 634 23.61 7.18 -1.72
N PRO A 635 24.11 7.81 -0.64
CA PRO A 635 23.30 8.16 0.54
C PRO A 635 22.17 9.13 0.20
N GLU A 636 20.94 8.87 0.67
CA GLU A 636 19.77 9.70 0.36
C GLU A 636 19.83 11.11 0.96
N LEU A 637 19.21 12.10 0.30
CA LEU A 637 19.09 13.47 0.82
C LEU A 637 18.32 13.52 2.15
N PRO A 638 18.75 14.34 3.14
CA PRO A 638 18.03 14.56 4.39
C PRO A 638 16.62 15.06 4.09
N GLY A 639 15.61 14.34 4.57
CA GLY A 639 14.19 14.61 4.25
C GLY A 639 13.56 13.66 3.23
N ASN A 640 14.32 12.71 2.67
CA ASN A 640 13.80 11.54 1.94
C ASN A 640 13.57 10.30 2.84
N LYS A 641 13.70 10.43 4.17
CA LYS A 641 13.42 9.38 5.16
C LYS A 641 11.96 9.33 5.58
#